data_AF-A0A498HSU1-F1
#
_entry.id   AF-A0A498HSU1-F1
#
_cell.length_a   1.000
_cell.length_b   1.000
_cell.length_c   1.000
_cell.angle_alpha   90.00
_cell.angle_beta   90.00
_cell.angle_gamma   90.00
#
_symmetry.space_group_name_H-M   'P 1'
#
loop_
_entity.id
_entity.type
_entity.pdbx_description
1 polymer ?
#
loop_
_entity_poly.entity_id
_entity_poly.type
_entity_poly.pdbx_seq_one_letter_code
_entity_poly.pdbx_strand_id
1 'polypeptide(L)'
;MNSPEKNNENMVAEKGDESSKGVITKGRKYSVVKIFRYGDWVDVVLMVLGTVGAIGDGMSTNCLLLFVSRLMNNLGYGQTQPKNHGNNWMDEVEKCSLDFVYLGLAVMLVAFLEGYCWSKTSERQVLKIRYKYLEAVLRQEVGFFDSQEATTSEVINTISKDTSLIQEVLSEKVPTFVMHSSVFISGLAFSTYLSWRLALVAFPTLLLLIIPGMIYGKYLMYLSKKSYKEYGKANTIVEQALSSIKTVYSFTAERRIVDRYSAILERTSRLGIKQGIAKGLAVGSTGLSFAIWGFLAWYGSHLVMYKGESGGRIYAAGISFVLSGLSLGMALPDLRYFTEAAVAATRIFDRIDRKPLIDGEDTKGVVLDNIRGELEFIDVKFTYPSRPNSMVLKDFNLKVEAGRTIALVGASGSGKSTAIALLQRFYDADDGVVRVDGVDIRTLQLNWIRSKMGLVSQEHALFGTSIKENIMFGKLDANMDEVTAAAMAANAHNFIRQLPEGYETKIGERGALLSGGQKQRIAIARAIIKNPVILLLDEATSALDSESEALVQNALDQASMGRTTLVVAHKLSTVRNADLIAVVGGGCIIEIGSHNDLINRQNGHYAKLAKLQRQLSAFDKVEQEQISVSSVSRSSAGRLSTPRSSPAPAFAKSPLPNETLQLVSHPPTSFYRLLSLNSPEWKQGLIGSLSAIAFGSVQPIYALTIGGMISAFFAGDGDSNNGNGIKLEKVTGRIELKKVDFAYPSRPETLVLRQFSLEVKPGTSTGLVGTSGCGKSTVIGLIQRFYDVERGSVKVDGVDIRDLDIQWYRRHTALVSQEPVIYSGTIRDNIVFGKLDVPENEVTVAARAANAHEFISSLKDGYDTECGERGVQLSGGQKQRIAIARAILRNPTVLLLDEATSALDVQSEQLVQEALDRIMVGRTTIVIAHRLNTIKNLDMIAFVADGKVVEKGTYAQLKQKRGAFFNLATCQR
;
A
#
# COMPACT_ATOMS: atom_id res chain seq x y z
N MET A 1 66.30 7.13 16.93
CA MET A 1 65.00 7.52 17.52
C MET A 1 64.12 6.28 17.49
N ASN A 2 63.86 5.75 18.67
CA ASN A 2 63.72 4.31 18.94
C ASN A 2 62.33 3.75 18.56
N SER A 3 62.32 2.73 17.68
CA SER A 3 61.57 1.48 17.91
C SER A 3 62.42 0.60 18.85
N PRO A 4 61.90 -0.32 19.71
CA PRO A 4 61.00 -1.43 19.34
C PRO A 4 60.06 -1.98 20.48
N GLU A 5 59.41 -3.14 20.19
CA GLU A 5 58.80 -4.15 21.11
C GLU A 5 57.42 -3.82 21.77
N LYS A 6 56.44 -4.71 21.99
CA LYS A 6 56.28 -6.19 21.91
C LYS A 6 54.80 -6.53 22.17
N ASN A 7 54.26 -7.58 21.54
CA ASN A 7 53.62 -8.76 22.17
C ASN A 7 52.50 -9.40 21.35
N ASN A 8 52.70 -10.70 21.16
CA ASN A 8 51.88 -11.71 20.55
C ASN A 8 51.15 -12.45 21.69
N GLU A 9 49.85 -12.71 21.60
CA GLU A 9 49.24 -13.84 22.31
C GLU A 9 47.96 -14.35 21.61
N ASN A 10 48.15 -15.53 21.01
CA ASN A 10 47.24 -16.60 20.60
C ASN A 10 45.73 -16.51 20.93
N MET A 11 44.91 -16.69 19.90
CA MET A 11 43.69 -17.50 19.99
C MET A 11 43.56 -18.39 18.75
N VAL A 12 43.70 -19.69 19.00
CA VAL A 12 43.58 -20.81 18.05
C VAL A 12 42.14 -20.89 17.56
N ALA A 13 41.92 -20.69 16.27
CA ALA A 13 40.66 -21.01 15.60
C ALA A 13 40.74 -22.44 15.04
N GLU A 14 39.96 -23.35 15.63
CA GLU A 14 39.76 -24.71 15.15
C GLU A 14 39.24 -24.71 13.71
N LYS A 15 39.99 -25.37 12.82
CA LYS A 15 39.50 -25.85 11.53
C LYS A 15 38.56 -27.04 11.79
N GLY A 16 37.26 -26.77 11.79
CA GLY A 16 36.20 -27.78 11.82
C GLY A 16 35.38 -27.75 10.52
N ASP A 17 35.58 -28.79 9.71
CA ASP A 17 34.62 -29.40 8.77
C ASP A 17 33.82 -28.51 7.80
N GLU A 18 34.42 -28.23 6.63
CA GLU A 18 33.76 -27.61 5.47
C GLU A 18 33.13 -28.65 4.49
N SER A 19 32.68 -29.82 4.98
CA SER A 19 32.19 -30.93 4.15
C SER A 19 30.66 -31.12 4.10
N SER A 20 29.86 -30.21 4.68
CA SER A 20 28.38 -30.32 4.69
C SER A 20 27.64 -29.07 4.16
N LYS A 21 28.20 -28.40 3.16
CA LYS A 21 27.40 -27.47 2.34
C LYS A 21 26.49 -28.30 1.42
N GLY A 22 25.27 -28.50 1.91
CA GLY A 22 24.16 -29.01 1.12
C GLY A 22 24.12 -28.37 -0.26
N VAL A 23 23.95 -29.23 -1.25
CA VAL A 23 23.78 -28.92 -2.67
C VAL A 23 22.87 -27.71 -2.82
N ILE A 24 23.46 -26.53 -3.07
CA ILE A 24 22.73 -25.38 -3.59
C ILE A 24 22.37 -25.79 -5.02
N THR A 25 21.15 -26.28 -5.19
CA THR A 25 20.55 -26.60 -6.47
C THR A 25 20.72 -25.40 -7.41
N LYS A 26 21.47 -25.60 -8.51
CA LYS A 26 21.51 -24.69 -9.66
C LYS A 26 20.06 -24.32 -10.00
N GLY A 27 19.75 -23.02 -9.94
CA GLY A 27 18.38 -22.51 -10.01
C GLY A 27 17.62 -23.02 -11.23
N ARG A 28 16.59 -23.85 -10.99
CA ARG A 28 15.55 -24.12 -11.99
C ARG A 28 14.97 -22.79 -12.43
N LYS A 29 14.96 -22.52 -13.75
CA LYS A 29 14.21 -21.38 -14.30
C LYS A 29 12.73 -21.64 -14.03
N TYR A 30 12.15 -20.86 -13.11
CA TYR A 30 10.72 -20.92 -12.81
C TYR A 30 9.96 -20.17 -13.92
N SER A 31 9.01 -20.84 -14.55
CA SER A 31 8.18 -20.24 -15.60
C SER A 31 6.86 -19.74 -14.99
N VAL A 32 6.58 -18.44 -15.12
CA VAL A 32 5.32 -17.82 -14.69
C VAL A 32 4.13 -18.43 -15.45
N VAL A 33 4.34 -18.91 -16.67
CA VAL A 33 3.32 -19.58 -17.50
C VAL A 33 2.77 -20.83 -16.82
N LYS A 34 3.56 -21.51 -15.97
CA LYS A 34 3.08 -22.69 -15.25
C LYS A 34 1.88 -22.38 -14.36
N ILE A 35 1.75 -21.17 -13.81
CA ILE A 35 0.65 -20.77 -12.92
C ILE A 35 -0.71 -21.02 -13.60
N PHE A 36 -0.80 -20.83 -14.91
CA PHE A 36 -2.02 -20.94 -15.70
C PHE A 36 -2.28 -22.35 -16.27
N ARG A 37 -1.52 -23.37 -15.87
CA ARG A 37 -1.58 -24.73 -16.45
C ARG A 37 -2.97 -25.36 -16.42
N TYR A 38 -3.78 -25.06 -15.41
CA TYR A 38 -5.10 -25.65 -15.21
C TYR A 38 -6.26 -24.80 -15.76
N GLY A 39 -5.96 -23.73 -16.50
CA GLY A 39 -7.00 -22.95 -17.20
C GLY A 39 -7.60 -23.72 -18.36
N ASP A 40 -8.92 -23.95 -18.30
CA ASP A 40 -9.68 -24.54 -19.40
C ASP A 40 -10.01 -23.48 -20.47
N TRP A 41 -10.59 -23.87 -21.62
CA TRP A 41 -10.95 -22.92 -22.68
C TRP A 41 -11.83 -21.75 -22.19
N VAL A 42 -12.77 -22.01 -21.28
CA VAL A 42 -13.61 -20.98 -20.65
C VAL A 42 -12.75 -19.99 -19.86
N ASP A 43 -11.74 -20.47 -19.14
CA ASP A 43 -10.84 -19.64 -18.37
C ASP A 43 -9.95 -18.80 -19.31
N VAL A 44 -9.54 -19.34 -20.45
CA VAL A 44 -8.82 -18.57 -21.49
C VAL A 44 -9.68 -17.43 -22.02
N VAL A 45 -10.95 -17.70 -22.35
CA VAL A 45 -11.89 -16.65 -22.80
C VAL A 45 -12.09 -15.59 -21.72
N LEU A 46 -12.29 -16.00 -20.46
CA LEU A 46 -12.42 -15.07 -19.34
C LEU A 46 -11.13 -14.25 -19.15
N MET A 47 -9.95 -14.84 -19.21
CA MET A 47 -8.69 -14.10 -19.12
C MET A 47 -8.51 -13.12 -20.28
N VAL A 48 -8.93 -13.47 -21.50
CA VAL A 48 -8.89 -12.54 -22.64
C VAL A 48 -9.86 -11.37 -22.43
N LEU A 49 -11.11 -11.62 -22.00
CA LEU A 49 -12.06 -10.56 -21.70
C LEU A 49 -11.60 -9.68 -20.53
N GLY A 50 -11.03 -10.30 -19.49
CA GLY A 50 -10.49 -9.60 -18.33
C GLY A 50 -9.24 -8.78 -18.66
N THR A 51 -8.37 -9.23 -19.57
CA THR A 51 -7.22 -8.42 -20.03
C THR A 51 -7.67 -7.26 -20.90
N VAL A 52 -8.66 -7.45 -21.77
CA VAL A 52 -9.29 -6.34 -22.50
C VAL A 52 -9.91 -5.33 -21.53
N GLY A 53 -10.55 -5.82 -20.47
CA GLY A 53 -10.98 -5.05 -19.31
C GLY A 53 -9.85 -4.19 -18.73
N ALA A 54 -8.80 -4.83 -18.22
CA ALA A 54 -7.66 -4.15 -17.60
C ALA A 54 -6.97 -3.14 -18.53
N ILE A 55 -6.85 -3.46 -19.83
CA ILE A 55 -6.28 -2.54 -20.81
C ILE A 55 -7.18 -1.32 -20.97
N GLY A 56 -8.49 -1.52 -21.15
CA GLY A 56 -9.46 -0.44 -21.31
C GLY A 56 -9.58 0.44 -20.07
N ASP A 57 -9.55 -0.14 -18.87
CA ASP A 57 -9.57 0.60 -17.62
C ASP A 57 -8.30 1.46 -17.48
N GLY A 58 -7.12 0.89 -17.74
CA GLY A 58 -5.87 1.65 -17.75
C GLY A 58 -5.82 2.77 -18.81
N MET A 59 -6.42 2.54 -19.99
CA MET A 59 -6.50 3.57 -21.04
C MET A 59 -7.49 4.68 -20.72
N SER A 60 -8.52 4.39 -19.92
CA SER A 60 -9.64 5.29 -19.68
C SER A 60 -9.24 6.65 -19.13
N THR A 61 -8.25 6.68 -18.24
CA THR A 61 -7.79 7.92 -17.61
C THR A 61 -7.10 8.82 -18.65
N ASN A 62 -6.37 8.26 -19.60
CA ASN A 62 -5.76 9.02 -20.69
C ASN A 62 -6.80 9.46 -21.74
N CYS A 63 -7.82 8.65 -22.00
CA CYS A 63 -8.97 9.04 -22.82
C CYS A 63 -9.74 10.22 -22.20
N LEU A 64 -9.96 10.20 -20.89
CA LEU A 64 -10.59 11.30 -20.16
C LEU A 64 -9.82 12.61 -20.37
N LEU A 65 -8.48 12.56 -20.31
CA LEU A 65 -7.63 13.73 -20.51
C LEU A 65 -7.74 14.35 -21.91
N LEU A 66 -8.08 13.58 -22.96
CA LEU A 66 -8.37 14.15 -24.28
C LEU A 66 -9.62 15.03 -24.26
N PHE A 67 -10.69 14.58 -23.62
CA PHE A 67 -11.92 15.36 -23.50
C PHE A 67 -11.72 16.58 -22.61
N VAL A 68 -11.00 16.43 -21.49
CA VAL A 68 -10.59 17.55 -20.63
C VAL A 68 -9.75 18.56 -21.41
N SER A 69 -8.84 18.12 -22.28
CA SER A 69 -8.04 19.00 -23.14
C SER A 69 -8.90 19.89 -24.04
N ARG A 70 -9.93 19.31 -24.67
CA ARG A 70 -10.89 20.04 -25.51
C ARG A 70 -11.69 21.04 -24.69
N LEU A 71 -12.20 20.62 -23.54
CA LEU A 71 -12.94 21.49 -22.62
C LEU A 71 -12.09 22.68 -22.15
N MET A 72 -10.83 22.45 -21.77
CA MET A 72 -9.91 23.50 -21.33
C MET A 72 -9.59 24.49 -22.43
N ASN A 73 -9.38 24.02 -23.67
CA ASN A 73 -9.20 24.92 -24.82
C ASN A 73 -10.45 25.77 -25.09
N ASN A 74 -11.65 25.19 -25.02
CA ASN A 74 -12.89 25.92 -25.24
C ASN A 74 -13.16 26.97 -24.13
N LEU A 75 -12.87 26.63 -22.88
CA LEU A 75 -12.95 27.57 -21.75
C LEU A 75 -11.95 28.72 -21.90
N GLY A 76 -10.73 28.42 -22.34
CA GLY A 76 -9.65 29.39 -22.48
C GLY A 76 -9.80 30.36 -23.66
N TYR A 77 -10.20 29.86 -24.83
CA TYR A 77 -10.39 30.70 -26.03
C TYR A 77 -11.78 31.36 -26.11
N GLY A 78 -12.77 30.86 -25.35
CA GLY A 78 -14.13 31.41 -25.33
C GLY A 78 -14.23 32.86 -24.82
N GLN A 79 -13.25 33.32 -24.04
CA GLN A 79 -13.20 34.70 -23.54
C GLN A 79 -12.58 35.72 -24.52
N THR A 80 -11.81 35.26 -25.51
CA THR A 80 -11.03 36.15 -26.41
C THR A 80 -11.65 36.40 -27.78
N GLN A 81 -12.77 35.73 -28.13
CA GLN A 81 -13.46 35.96 -29.42
C GLN A 81 -14.67 36.91 -29.31
N PRO A 82 -14.86 37.83 -30.27
CA PRO A 82 -15.93 38.82 -30.22
C PRO A 82 -17.32 38.19 -30.44
N LYS A 83 -18.21 38.40 -29.45
CA LYS A 83 -19.69 38.42 -29.33
C LYS A 83 -20.65 37.83 -30.40
N ASN A 84 -20.24 37.26 -31.53
CA ASN A 84 -21.15 36.71 -32.55
C ASN A 84 -21.44 35.19 -32.42
N HIS A 85 -20.84 34.47 -31.45
CA HIS A 85 -20.98 33.01 -31.30
C HIS A 85 -21.47 32.55 -29.91
N GLY A 86 -22.29 33.35 -29.23
CA GLY A 86 -22.78 33.04 -27.86
C GLY A 86 -23.52 31.70 -27.73
N ASN A 87 -24.08 31.15 -28.83
CA ASN A 87 -24.78 29.87 -28.81
C ASN A 87 -23.83 28.65 -28.93
N ASN A 88 -22.62 28.77 -29.47
CA ASN A 88 -21.76 27.61 -29.73
C ASN A 88 -20.91 27.14 -28.52
N TRP A 89 -20.78 27.95 -27.45
CA TRP A 89 -19.96 27.58 -26.28
C TRP A 89 -20.68 26.62 -25.34
N MET A 90 -21.95 26.89 -25.02
CA MET A 90 -22.79 25.99 -24.21
C MET A 90 -22.97 24.64 -24.90
N ASP A 91 -23.23 24.63 -26.22
CA ASP A 91 -23.37 23.41 -27.03
C ASP A 91 -22.11 22.53 -26.96
N GLU A 92 -20.94 23.13 -26.88
CA GLU A 92 -19.66 22.43 -26.88
C GLU A 92 -19.33 21.89 -25.48
N VAL A 93 -19.73 22.60 -24.44
CA VAL A 93 -19.69 22.11 -23.05
C VAL A 93 -20.66 20.94 -22.88
N GLU A 94 -21.87 21.03 -23.43
CA GLU A 94 -22.89 19.96 -23.41
C GLU A 94 -22.37 18.69 -24.09
N LYS A 95 -21.76 18.81 -25.28
CA LYS A 95 -21.09 17.70 -25.98
C LYS A 95 -19.98 17.07 -25.11
N CYS A 96 -19.11 17.88 -24.51
CA CYS A 96 -18.03 17.38 -23.64
C CYS A 96 -18.57 16.67 -22.38
N SER A 97 -19.66 17.18 -21.80
CA SER A 97 -20.32 16.57 -20.66
C SER A 97 -20.93 15.20 -21.03
N LEU A 98 -21.56 15.08 -22.20
CA LEU A 98 -22.06 13.80 -22.71
C LEU A 98 -20.92 12.80 -22.98
N ASP A 99 -19.81 13.26 -23.56
CA ASP A 99 -18.61 12.43 -23.77
C ASP A 99 -18.08 11.86 -22.44
N PHE A 100 -18.09 12.63 -21.35
CA PHE A 100 -17.73 12.12 -20.02
C PHE A 100 -18.69 11.05 -19.50
N VAL A 101 -20.00 11.20 -19.72
CA VAL A 101 -21.00 10.19 -19.33
C VAL A 101 -20.81 8.90 -20.14
N TYR A 102 -20.63 9.00 -21.46
CA TYR A 102 -20.40 7.84 -22.32
C TYR A 102 -19.09 7.12 -21.95
N LEU A 103 -18.02 7.87 -21.68
CA LEU A 103 -16.77 7.30 -21.21
C LEU A 103 -16.97 6.62 -19.84
N GLY A 104 -17.65 7.26 -18.89
CA GLY A 104 -17.92 6.67 -17.57
C GLY A 104 -18.70 5.35 -17.64
N LEU A 105 -19.72 5.27 -18.50
CA LEU A 105 -20.47 4.03 -18.74
C LEU A 105 -19.60 2.94 -19.38
N ALA A 106 -18.73 3.31 -20.32
CA ALA A 106 -17.79 2.38 -20.95
C ALA A 106 -16.76 1.87 -19.93
N VAL A 107 -16.20 2.74 -19.09
CA VAL A 107 -15.26 2.37 -18.02
C VAL A 107 -15.92 1.44 -17.01
N MET A 108 -17.15 1.72 -16.60
CA MET A 108 -17.89 0.86 -15.69
C MET A 108 -18.02 -0.57 -16.24
N LEU A 109 -18.36 -0.72 -17.52
CA LEU A 109 -18.44 -2.03 -18.18
C LEU A 109 -17.08 -2.75 -18.24
N VAL A 110 -16.05 -2.03 -18.63
CA VAL A 110 -14.69 -2.56 -18.84
C VAL A 110 -14.02 -2.95 -17.52
N ALA A 111 -14.13 -2.10 -16.49
CA ALA A 111 -13.63 -2.40 -15.15
C ALA A 111 -14.42 -3.53 -14.48
N PHE A 112 -15.74 -3.63 -14.73
CA PHE A 112 -16.53 -4.78 -14.28
C PHE A 112 -16.08 -6.08 -14.95
N LEU A 113 -15.83 -6.07 -16.27
CA LEU A 113 -15.30 -7.22 -16.99
C LEU A 113 -13.92 -7.63 -16.46
N GLU A 114 -13.03 -6.68 -16.20
CA GLU A 114 -11.74 -6.93 -15.56
C GLU A 114 -11.91 -7.67 -14.24
N GLY A 115 -12.61 -7.07 -13.28
CA GLY A 115 -12.75 -7.61 -11.93
C GLY A 115 -13.49 -8.96 -11.91
N TYR A 116 -14.59 -9.07 -12.65
CA TYR A 116 -15.40 -10.29 -12.68
C TYR A 116 -14.65 -11.45 -13.36
N CYS A 117 -14.08 -11.24 -14.54
CA CYS A 117 -13.46 -12.33 -15.30
C CYS A 117 -12.19 -12.86 -14.63
N TRP A 118 -11.34 -11.98 -14.08
CA TRP A 118 -10.12 -12.38 -13.37
C TRP A 118 -10.43 -13.08 -12.05
N SER A 119 -11.37 -12.52 -11.26
CA SER A 119 -11.81 -13.16 -10.02
C SER A 119 -12.41 -14.55 -10.28
N LYS A 120 -13.30 -14.67 -11.28
CA LYS A 120 -13.96 -15.96 -11.59
C LYS A 120 -12.97 -17.01 -12.09
N THR A 121 -12.03 -16.62 -12.93
CA THR A 121 -10.99 -17.51 -13.43
C THR A 121 -10.07 -17.99 -12.30
N SER A 122 -9.68 -17.10 -11.39
CA SER A 122 -8.83 -17.45 -10.25
C SER A 122 -9.48 -18.52 -9.36
N GLU A 123 -10.78 -18.38 -9.07
CA GLU A 123 -11.54 -19.30 -8.22
C GLU A 123 -11.62 -20.69 -8.86
N ARG A 124 -11.97 -20.76 -10.15
CA ARG A 124 -12.07 -22.02 -10.91
C ARG A 124 -10.74 -22.77 -10.95
N GLN A 125 -9.65 -22.09 -11.30
CA GLN A 125 -8.34 -22.72 -11.39
C GLN A 125 -7.82 -23.17 -10.03
N VAL A 126 -7.94 -22.33 -9.00
CA VAL A 126 -7.45 -22.65 -7.64
C VAL A 126 -8.22 -23.81 -7.02
N LEU A 127 -9.54 -23.90 -7.22
CA LEU A 127 -10.33 -25.05 -6.78
C LEU A 127 -9.85 -26.35 -7.45
N LYS A 128 -9.61 -26.32 -8.77
CA LYS A 128 -9.09 -27.47 -9.53
C LYS A 128 -7.70 -27.88 -9.05
N ILE A 129 -6.83 -26.89 -8.76
CA ILE A 129 -5.49 -27.11 -8.20
C ILE A 129 -5.59 -27.76 -6.81
N ARG A 130 -6.44 -27.25 -5.91
CA ARG A 130 -6.64 -27.81 -4.56
C ARG A 130 -7.10 -29.27 -4.63
N TYR A 131 -8.09 -29.54 -5.48
CA TYR A 131 -8.60 -30.90 -5.68
C TYR A 131 -7.51 -31.83 -6.22
N LYS A 132 -6.85 -31.47 -7.33
CA LYS A 132 -5.81 -32.28 -7.97
C LYS A 132 -4.59 -32.48 -7.06
N TYR A 133 -4.24 -31.48 -6.26
CA TYR A 133 -3.17 -31.59 -5.27
C TYR A 133 -3.53 -32.59 -4.17
N LEU A 134 -4.73 -32.49 -3.58
CA LEU A 134 -5.16 -33.44 -2.55
C LEU A 134 -5.27 -34.87 -3.10
N GLU A 135 -5.86 -35.02 -4.29
CA GLU A 135 -5.93 -36.30 -5.03
C GLU A 135 -4.53 -36.90 -5.24
N ALA A 136 -3.58 -36.09 -5.71
CA ALA A 136 -2.21 -36.56 -5.95
C ALA A 136 -1.46 -36.88 -4.66
N VAL A 137 -1.66 -36.13 -3.57
CA VAL A 137 -1.05 -36.39 -2.26
C VAL A 137 -1.59 -37.68 -1.66
N LEU A 138 -2.91 -37.91 -1.69
CA LEU A 138 -3.54 -39.13 -1.16
C LEU A 138 -3.18 -40.40 -1.96
N ARG A 139 -2.76 -40.26 -3.22
CA ARG A 139 -2.28 -41.35 -4.07
C ARG A 139 -0.83 -41.77 -3.77
N GLN A 140 -0.07 -40.98 -3.01
CA GLN A 140 1.34 -41.29 -2.73
C GLN A 140 1.50 -42.47 -1.78
N GLU A 141 2.62 -43.20 -1.91
CA GLU A 141 2.96 -44.32 -1.03
C GLU A 141 3.28 -43.90 0.41
N VAL A 142 3.15 -44.80 1.38
CA VAL A 142 3.41 -44.50 2.81
C VAL A 142 4.84 -44.02 3.04
N GLY A 143 5.81 -44.58 2.32
CA GLY A 143 7.21 -44.14 2.38
C GLY A 143 7.43 -42.67 2.03
N PHE A 144 6.53 -42.06 1.24
CA PHE A 144 6.56 -40.63 0.95
C PHE A 144 6.28 -39.79 2.19
N PHE A 145 5.32 -40.20 3.03
CA PHE A 145 4.96 -39.51 4.27
C PHE A 145 5.97 -39.74 5.40
N ASP A 146 6.71 -40.87 5.36
CA ASP A 146 7.81 -41.14 6.29
C ASP A 146 9.09 -40.38 5.94
N SER A 147 9.35 -40.19 4.65
CA SER A 147 10.37 -39.26 4.21
C SER A 147 9.89 -37.86 4.61
N GLN A 148 10.67 -37.13 5.41
CA GLN A 148 10.28 -35.81 5.95
C GLN A 148 9.93 -34.74 4.88
N GLU A 149 9.89 -35.11 3.61
CA GLU A 149 9.50 -34.31 2.46
C GLU A 149 8.01 -33.93 2.40
N ALA A 150 7.13 -34.60 3.15
CA ALA A 150 5.69 -34.34 3.13
C ALA A 150 5.05 -34.49 4.52
N THR A 151 5.46 -33.61 5.43
CA THR A 151 4.80 -33.53 6.74
C THR A 151 3.34 -33.09 6.58
N THR A 152 2.43 -33.59 7.43
CA THR A 152 1.01 -33.20 7.42
C THR A 152 0.83 -31.68 7.47
N SER A 153 1.65 -31.00 8.28
CA SER A 153 1.68 -29.54 8.40
C SER A 153 2.07 -28.85 7.09
N GLU A 154 3.01 -29.40 6.33
CA GLU A 154 3.41 -28.87 5.03
C GLU A 154 2.30 -29.02 3.98
N VAL A 155 1.60 -30.15 3.95
CA VAL A 155 0.45 -30.37 3.04
C VAL A 155 -0.66 -29.38 3.36
N ILE A 156 -1.02 -29.19 4.64
CA ILE A 156 -2.04 -28.24 5.07
C ILE A 156 -1.63 -26.80 4.73
N ASN A 157 -0.37 -26.43 4.97
CA ASN A 157 0.16 -25.12 4.63
C ASN A 157 0.16 -24.89 3.11
N THR A 158 0.47 -25.90 2.32
CA THR A 158 0.46 -25.80 0.86
C THR A 158 -0.96 -25.58 0.35
N ILE A 159 -1.93 -26.35 0.84
CA ILE A 159 -3.35 -26.21 0.48
C ILE A 159 -3.89 -24.84 0.90
N SER A 160 -3.50 -24.33 2.06
CA SER A 160 -4.07 -23.07 2.58
C SER A 160 -3.33 -21.84 2.06
N LYS A 161 -2.01 -21.77 2.25
CA LYS A 161 -1.18 -20.59 2.01
C LYS A 161 -0.60 -20.51 0.60
N ASP A 162 -0.07 -21.61 0.08
CA ASP A 162 0.56 -21.59 -1.25
C ASP A 162 -0.52 -21.46 -2.35
N THR A 163 -1.69 -22.11 -2.19
CA THR A 163 -2.81 -21.90 -3.13
C THR A 163 -3.46 -20.52 -2.99
N SER A 164 -3.53 -19.94 -1.79
CA SER A 164 -4.06 -18.57 -1.62
C SER A 164 -3.14 -17.53 -2.27
N LEU A 165 -1.82 -17.73 -2.22
CA LEU A 165 -0.87 -16.88 -2.92
C LEU A 165 -1.07 -16.93 -4.45
N ILE A 166 -1.29 -18.12 -5.00
CA ILE A 166 -1.63 -18.29 -6.43
C ILE A 166 -2.94 -17.58 -6.76
N GLN A 167 -3.94 -17.67 -5.87
CA GLN A 167 -5.22 -16.99 -6.03
C GLN A 167 -5.07 -15.46 -6.02
N GLU A 168 -4.32 -14.90 -5.08
CA GLU A 168 -4.04 -13.46 -4.99
C GLU A 168 -3.37 -12.95 -6.27
N VAL A 169 -2.42 -13.72 -6.81
CA VAL A 169 -1.75 -13.37 -8.06
C VAL A 169 -2.72 -13.38 -9.25
N LEU A 170 -3.49 -14.45 -9.40
CA LEU A 170 -4.44 -14.59 -10.52
C LEU A 170 -5.59 -13.57 -10.45
N SER A 171 -6.10 -13.26 -9.27
CA SER A 171 -7.29 -12.41 -9.10
C SER A 171 -7.00 -10.91 -9.05
N GLU A 172 -5.86 -10.51 -8.47
CA GLU A 172 -5.58 -9.09 -8.19
C GLU A 172 -4.29 -8.61 -8.86
N LYS A 173 -3.17 -9.33 -8.70
CA LYS A 173 -1.87 -8.81 -9.13
C LYS A 173 -1.68 -8.83 -10.63
N VAL A 174 -2.16 -9.86 -11.33
CA VAL A 174 -2.11 -9.91 -12.80
C VAL A 174 -2.96 -8.79 -13.44
N PRO A 175 -4.25 -8.62 -13.11
CA PRO A 175 -5.05 -7.51 -13.66
C PRO A 175 -4.45 -6.14 -13.34
N THR A 176 -4.09 -5.89 -12.08
CA THR A 176 -3.49 -4.61 -11.64
C THR A 176 -2.20 -4.30 -12.40
N PHE A 177 -1.34 -5.29 -12.64
CA PHE A 177 -0.12 -5.14 -13.42
C PHE A 177 -0.42 -4.80 -14.89
N VAL A 178 -1.40 -5.47 -15.51
CA VAL A 178 -1.83 -5.21 -16.89
C VAL A 178 -2.43 -3.81 -17.01
N MET A 179 -3.29 -3.42 -16.05
CA MET A 179 -3.90 -2.10 -15.97
C MET A 179 -2.83 -1.00 -15.88
N HIS A 180 -1.90 -1.08 -14.91
CA HIS A 180 -0.85 -0.07 -14.78
C HIS A 180 0.12 -0.05 -15.97
N SER A 181 0.40 -1.21 -16.59
CA SER A 181 1.17 -1.28 -17.83
C SER A 181 0.43 -0.60 -18.99
N SER A 182 -0.90 -0.75 -19.05
CA SER A 182 -1.76 -0.07 -20.01
C SER A 182 -1.76 1.45 -19.79
N VAL A 183 -1.90 1.93 -18.55
CA VAL A 183 -1.79 3.37 -18.22
C VAL A 183 -0.44 3.93 -18.68
N PHE A 184 0.65 3.19 -18.43
CA PHE A 184 2.00 3.61 -18.83
C PHE A 184 2.16 3.71 -20.36
N ILE A 185 1.79 2.67 -21.10
CA ILE A 185 1.93 2.64 -22.56
C ILE A 185 1.00 3.68 -23.20
N SER A 186 -0.26 3.73 -22.75
CA SER A 186 -1.25 4.67 -23.29
C SER A 186 -0.91 6.11 -22.94
N GLY A 187 -0.45 6.43 -21.74
CA GLY A 187 -0.14 7.81 -21.39
C GLY A 187 1.13 8.33 -22.09
N LEU A 188 2.12 7.48 -22.40
CA LEU A 188 3.23 7.84 -23.30
C LEU A 188 2.74 8.10 -24.73
N ALA A 189 1.87 7.24 -25.26
CA ALA A 189 1.28 7.40 -26.59
C ALA A 189 0.45 8.69 -26.68
N PHE A 190 -0.42 8.95 -25.70
CA PHE A 190 -1.28 10.14 -25.66
C PHE A 190 -0.48 11.43 -25.42
N SER A 191 0.55 11.39 -24.57
CA SER A 191 1.44 12.53 -24.37
C SER A 191 2.16 12.90 -25.68
N THR A 192 2.65 11.90 -26.41
CA THR A 192 3.31 12.10 -27.72
C THR A 192 2.31 12.58 -28.79
N TYR A 193 1.09 12.06 -28.79
CA TYR A 193 0.02 12.48 -29.70
C TYR A 193 -0.42 13.94 -29.48
N LEU A 194 -0.54 14.37 -28.21
CA LEU A 194 -0.96 15.73 -27.86
C LEU A 194 0.14 16.76 -28.09
N SER A 195 1.39 16.48 -27.68
CA SER A 195 2.55 17.32 -27.96
C SER A 195 3.85 16.51 -27.90
N TRP A 196 4.32 16.06 -29.07
CA TRP A 196 5.56 15.30 -29.20
C TRP A 196 6.80 16.05 -28.68
N ARG A 197 6.80 17.39 -28.74
CA ARG A 197 7.89 18.24 -28.23
C ARG A 197 7.97 18.20 -26.72
N LEU A 198 6.82 18.31 -26.03
CA LEU A 198 6.77 18.20 -24.58
C LEU A 198 7.15 16.78 -24.14
N ALA A 199 6.65 15.75 -24.82
CA ALA A 199 6.95 14.35 -24.51
C ALA A 199 8.45 14.03 -24.62
N LEU A 200 9.14 14.52 -25.65
CA LEU A 200 10.60 14.34 -25.79
C LEU A 200 11.39 14.97 -24.65
N VAL A 201 11.00 16.17 -24.22
CA VAL A 201 11.63 16.88 -23.09
C VAL A 201 11.32 16.22 -21.76
N ALA A 202 10.13 15.62 -21.64
CA ALA A 202 9.71 14.88 -20.46
C ALA A 202 10.41 13.52 -20.33
N PHE A 203 10.81 12.88 -21.43
CA PHE A 203 11.32 11.50 -21.44
C PHE A 203 12.47 11.23 -20.44
N PRO A 204 13.53 12.07 -20.31
CA PRO A 204 14.58 11.85 -19.32
C PRO A 204 14.10 11.89 -17.87
N THR A 205 13.02 12.63 -17.59
CA THR A 205 12.43 12.73 -16.24
C THR A 205 11.77 11.42 -15.79
N LEU A 206 11.45 10.52 -16.71
CA LEU A 206 10.96 9.18 -16.40
C LEU A 206 12.00 8.37 -15.61
N LEU A 207 13.28 8.47 -15.98
CA LEU A 207 14.37 7.79 -15.27
C LEU A 207 14.51 8.31 -13.83
N LEU A 208 14.30 9.62 -13.64
CA LEU A 208 14.30 10.25 -12.33
C LEU A 208 13.18 9.71 -11.42
N LEU A 209 12.03 9.32 -11.97
CA LEU A 209 10.95 8.69 -11.19
C LEU A 209 11.22 7.22 -10.86
N ILE A 210 11.77 6.46 -11.81
CA ILE A 210 11.91 5.00 -11.68
C ILE A 210 13.12 4.61 -10.81
N ILE A 211 14.27 5.25 -11.00
CA ILE A 211 15.54 4.85 -10.35
C ILE A 211 15.45 4.88 -8.82
N PRO A 212 14.97 5.96 -8.18
CA PRO A 212 14.82 6.00 -6.72
C PRO A 212 13.88 4.91 -6.22
N GLY A 213 12.73 4.72 -6.89
CA GLY A 213 11.76 3.68 -6.56
C GLY A 213 12.38 2.27 -6.55
N MET A 214 13.20 1.95 -7.57
CA MET A 214 13.89 0.65 -7.63
C MET A 214 14.96 0.48 -6.56
N ILE A 215 15.76 1.53 -6.28
CA ILE A 215 16.83 1.48 -5.28
C ILE A 215 16.23 1.27 -3.88
N TYR A 216 15.23 2.07 -3.51
CA TYR A 216 14.56 1.93 -2.22
C TYR A 216 13.77 0.62 -2.12
N GLY A 217 13.13 0.17 -3.20
CA GLY A 217 12.44 -1.12 -3.26
C GLY A 217 13.37 -2.30 -2.96
N LYS A 218 14.55 -2.35 -3.59
CA LYS A 218 15.58 -3.36 -3.31
C LYS A 218 16.07 -3.30 -1.85
N TYR A 219 16.30 -2.09 -1.33
CA TYR A 219 16.75 -1.91 0.04
C TYR A 219 15.68 -2.32 1.08
N LEU A 220 14.41 -1.97 0.82
CA LEU A 220 13.27 -2.36 1.65
C LEU A 220 13.11 -3.89 1.68
N MET A 221 13.29 -4.55 0.55
CA MET A 221 13.24 -6.01 0.45
C MET A 221 14.38 -6.69 1.21
N TYR A 222 15.60 -6.13 1.14
CA TYR A 222 16.73 -6.59 1.95
C TYR A 222 16.44 -6.49 3.46
N LEU A 223 15.92 -5.34 3.91
CA LEU A 223 15.55 -5.12 5.31
C LEU A 223 14.41 -6.04 5.76
N SER A 224 13.39 -6.22 4.94
CA SER A 224 12.25 -7.11 5.22
C SER A 224 12.71 -8.56 5.37
N LYS A 225 13.56 -9.07 4.45
CA LYS A 225 14.12 -10.43 4.54
C LYS A 225 14.97 -10.62 5.78
N LYS A 226 15.77 -9.61 6.15
CA LYS A 226 16.59 -9.62 7.37
C LYS A 226 15.72 -9.61 8.63
N SER A 227 14.69 -8.78 8.66
CA SER A 227 13.71 -8.69 9.75
C SER A 227 12.98 -10.02 9.95
N TYR A 228 12.49 -10.62 8.87
CA TYR A 228 11.83 -11.93 8.91
C TYR A 228 12.75 -13.04 9.47
N LYS A 229 14.04 -13.04 9.08
CA LYS A 229 15.02 -14.01 9.59
C LYS A 229 15.28 -13.86 11.09
N GLU A 230 15.39 -12.64 11.61
CA GLU A 230 15.57 -12.41 13.05
C GLU A 230 14.29 -12.73 13.83
N TYR A 231 13.12 -12.38 13.30
CA TYR A 231 11.83 -12.71 13.91
C TYR A 231 11.60 -14.23 13.96
N GLY A 232 12.04 -14.96 12.93
CA GLY A 232 12.04 -16.43 12.93
C GLY A 232 12.78 -17.02 14.14
N LYS A 233 13.89 -16.42 14.58
CA LYS A 233 14.59 -16.86 15.80
C LYS A 233 13.73 -16.63 17.05
N ALA A 234 13.00 -15.53 17.10
CA ALA A 234 12.09 -15.24 18.21
C ALA A 234 10.99 -16.31 18.29
N ASN A 235 10.40 -16.67 17.14
CA ASN A 235 9.41 -17.75 17.06
C ASN A 235 9.97 -19.09 17.53
N THR A 236 11.20 -19.46 17.13
CA THR A 236 11.79 -20.73 17.58
C THR A 236 11.98 -20.79 19.10
N ILE A 237 12.28 -19.67 19.76
CA ILE A 237 12.39 -19.63 21.24
C ILE A 237 11.03 -19.84 21.89
N VAL A 238 9.99 -19.17 21.37
CA VAL A 238 8.62 -19.32 21.88
C VAL A 238 8.14 -20.75 21.67
N GLU A 239 8.39 -21.33 20.50
CA GLU A 239 8.05 -22.71 20.19
C GLU A 239 8.73 -23.69 21.16
N GLN A 240 10.04 -23.58 21.38
CA GLN A 240 10.78 -24.40 22.35
C GLN A 240 10.28 -24.23 23.79
N ALA A 241 9.92 -23.01 24.18
CA ALA A 241 9.42 -22.69 25.51
C ALA A 241 8.01 -23.27 25.73
N LEU A 242 7.12 -23.13 24.76
CA LEU A 242 5.75 -23.65 24.84
C LEU A 242 5.70 -25.17 24.72
N SER A 243 6.51 -25.76 23.83
CA SER A 243 6.61 -27.22 23.70
C SER A 243 7.12 -27.87 25.00
N SER A 244 7.96 -27.15 25.74
CA SER A 244 8.58 -27.61 26.98
C SER A 244 8.11 -26.82 28.20
N ILE A 245 6.86 -26.35 28.21
CA ILE A 245 6.37 -25.40 29.23
C ILE A 245 6.51 -25.94 30.66
N LYS A 246 6.30 -27.25 30.85
CA LYS A 246 6.49 -27.92 32.15
C LYS A 246 7.93 -27.81 32.64
N THR A 247 8.92 -27.91 31.74
CA THR A 247 10.34 -27.75 32.04
C THR A 247 10.67 -26.30 32.38
N VAL A 248 10.10 -25.34 31.63
CA VAL A 248 10.28 -23.91 31.94
C VAL A 248 9.79 -23.59 33.35
N TYR A 249 8.60 -24.09 33.73
CA TYR A 249 8.05 -23.91 35.07
C TYR A 249 8.83 -24.67 36.15
N SER A 250 9.27 -25.91 35.88
CA SER A 250 10.04 -26.69 36.86
C SER A 250 11.38 -26.08 37.20
N PHE A 251 12.00 -25.37 36.24
CA PHE A 251 13.25 -24.64 36.44
C PHE A 251 13.05 -23.15 36.72
N THR A 252 11.79 -22.69 36.89
CA THR A 252 11.45 -21.28 37.15
C THR A 252 12.16 -20.31 36.19
N ALA A 253 12.23 -20.70 34.91
CA ALA A 253 12.99 -20.02 33.87
C ALA A 253 12.16 -19.03 33.04
N GLU A 254 10.92 -18.72 33.44
CA GLU A 254 9.97 -17.90 32.68
C GLU A 254 10.56 -16.53 32.35
N ARG A 255 11.11 -15.84 33.35
CA ARG A 255 11.73 -14.51 33.17
C ARG A 255 12.90 -14.56 32.19
N ARG A 256 13.77 -15.57 32.31
CA ARG A 256 14.95 -15.72 31.44
C ARG A 256 14.56 -15.91 29.97
N ILE A 257 13.46 -16.62 29.71
CA ILE A 257 12.93 -16.80 28.35
C ILE A 257 12.32 -15.51 27.84
N VAL A 258 11.54 -14.80 28.66
CA VAL A 258 10.98 -13.48 28.32
C VAL A 258 12.09 -12.47 27.99
N ASP A 259 13.15 -12.41 28.80
CA ASP A 259 14.29 -11.51 28.58
C ASP A 259 15.02 -11.84 27.27
N ARG A 260 15.23 -13.13 26.98
CA ARG A 260 15.85 -13.58 25.74
C ARG A 260 14.97 -13.27 24.52
N TYR A 261 13.66 -13.43 24.64
CA TYR A 261 12.70 -13.07 23.60
C TYR A 261 12.69 -11.55 23.36
N SER A 262 12.66 -10.75 24.44
CA SER A 262 12.75 -9.29 24.42
C SER A 262 14.02 -8.80 23.71
N ALA A 263 15.19 -9.39 24.01
CA ALA A 263 16.45 -9.02 23.35
C ALA A 263 16.46 -9.27 21.83
N ILE A 264 15.76 -10.29 21.34
CA ILE A 264 15.60 -10.54 19.89
C ILE A 264 14.57 -9.58 19.29
N LEU A 265 13.47 -9.31 20.00
CA LEU A 265 12.48 -8.32 19.57
C LEU A 265 13.08 -6.92 19.47
N GLU A 266 13.98 -6.51 20.36
CA GLU A 266 14.64 -5.22 20.28
C GLU A 266 15.46 -5.07 18.98
N ARG A 267 16.18 -6.13 18.58
CA ARG A 267 16.88 -6.16 17.28
C ARG A 267 15.91 -6.05 16.11
N THR A 268 14.78 -6.73 16.19
CA THR A 268 13.73 -6.70 15.17
C THR A 268 13.09 -5.31 15.09
N SER A 269 12.84 -4.66 16.24
CA SER A 269 12.34 -3.29 16.32
C SER A 269 13.30 -2.29 15.69
N ARG A 270 14.61 -2.37 15.98
CA ARG A 270 15.62 -1.52 15.31
C ARG A 270 15.65 -1.71 13.79
N LEU A 271 15.44 -2.93 13.29
CA LEU A 271 15.30 -3.20 11.85
C LEU A 271 13.99 -2.60 11.31
N GLY A 272 12.90 -2.70 12.06
CA GLY A 272 11.60 -2.08 11.76
C GLY A 272 11.69 -0.56 11.64
N ILE A 273 12.42 0.12 12.54
CA ILE A 273 12.67 1.57 12.45
C ILE A 273 13.43 1.91 11.16
N LYS A 274 14.50 1.16 10.83
CA LYS A 274 15.24 1.34 9.57
C LYS A 274 14.35 1.10 8.34
N GLN A 275 13.45 0.12 8.41
CA GLN A 275 12.46 -0.16 7.38
C GLN A 275 11.45 0.98 7.24
N GLY A 276 10.99 1.55 8.36
CA GLY A 276 10.12 2.73 8.39
C GLY A 276 10.76 3.94 7.73
N ILE A 277 12.03 4.24 8.05
CA ILE A 277 12.79 5.32 7.41
C ILE A 277 12.96 5.07 5.90
N ALA A 278 13.31 3.85 5.50
CA ALA A 278 13.43 3.48 4.10
C ALA A 278 12.10 3.63 3.34
N LYS A 279 10.98 3.23 3.97
CA LYS A 279 9.63 3.42 3.42
C LYS A 279 9.28 4.91 3.32
N GLY A 280 9.61 5.70 4.33
CA GLY A 280 9.41 7.16 4.33
C GLY A 280 10.17 7.84 3.20
N LEU A 281 11.44 7.47 2.97
CA LEU A 281 12.24 7.94 1.83
C LEU A 281 11.64 7.53 0.49
N ALA A 282 11.15 6.29 0.36
CA ALA A 282 10.49 5.81 -0.85
C ALA A 282 9.23 6.63 -1.17
N VAL A 283 8.35 6.84 -0.17
CA VAL A 283 7.15 7.67 -0.33
C VAL A 283 7.53 9.12 -0.60
N GLY A 284 8.50 9.68 0.13
CA GLY A 284 8.97 11.06 -0.08
C GLY A 284 9.57 11.30 -1.46
N SER A 285 10.20 10.29 -2.08
CA SER A 285 10.73 10.38 -3.44
C SER A 285 9.65 10.63 -4.50
N THR A 286 8.39 10.31 -4.22
CA THR A 286 7.26 10.70 -5.10
C THR A 286 7.11 12.21 -5.23
N GLY A 287 7.64 13.00 -4.28
CA GLY A 287 7.68 14.46 -4.38
C GLY A 287 8.48 14.99 -5.57
N LEU A 288 9.36 14.17 -6.16
CA LEU A 288 10.04 14.49 -7.41
C LEU A 288 9.07 14.71 -8.58
N SER A 289 7.88 14.10 -8.52
CA SER A 289 6.80 14.35 -9.48
C SER A 289 6.37 15.82 -9.51
N PHE A 290 6.38 16.53 -8.37
CA PHE A 290 6.08 17.96 -8.32
C PHE A 290 7.16 18.81 -8.98
N ALA A 291 8.44 18.43 -8.83
CA ALA A 291 9.53 19.11 -9.52
C ALA A 291 9.47 18.89 -11.03
N ILE A 292 9.16 17.67 -11.47
CA ILE A 292 8.92 17.34 -12.88
C ILE A 292 7.74 18.14 -13.40
N TRP A 293 6.66 18.25 -12.62
CA TRP A 293 5.51 19.07 -13.00
C TRP A 293 5.87 20.54 -13.17
N GLY A 294 6.64 21.13 -12.25
CA GLY A 294 7.12 22.50 -12.38
C GLY A 294 7.97 22.71 -13.63
N PHE A 295 8.83 21.74 -13.98
CA PHE A 295 9.62 21.77 -15.21
C PHE A 295 8.75 21.67 -16.47
N LEU A 296 7.77 20.75 -16.50
CA LEU A 296 6.83 20.60 -17.61
C LEU A 296 5.94 21.84 -17.76
N ALA A 297 5.53 22.47 -16.67
CA ALA A 297 4.77 23.71 -16.67
C ALA A 297 5.58 24.87 -17.27
N TRP A 298 6.85 25.01 -16.87
CA TRP A 298 7.74 26.04 -17.40
C TRP A 298 7.99 25.87 -18.90
N TYR A 299 8.38 24.67 -19.34
CA TYR A 299 8.61 24.40 -20.76
C TYR A 299 7.31 24.44 -21.58
N GLY A 300 6.21 23.95 -21.01
CA GLY A 300 4.87 24.03 -21.57
C GLY A 300 4.42 25.47 -21.83
N SER A 301 4.66 26.38 -20.87
CA SER A 301 4.40 27.81 -21.05
C SER A 301 5.15 28.39 -22.26
N HIS A 302 6.42 28.01 -22.40
CA HIS A 302 7.24 28.45 -23.54
C HIS A 302 6.71 27.91 -24.90
N LEU A 303 6.13 26.70 -24.93
CA LEU A 303 5.49 26.15 -26.12
C LEU A 303 4.18 26.88 -26.47
N VAL A 304 3.38 27.25 -25.47
CA VAL A 304 2.16 28.05 -25.68
C VAL A 304 2.52 29.44 -26.22
N MET A 305 3.42 30.15 -25.54
CA MET A 305 3.78 31.55 -25.85
C MET A 305 4.48 31.71 -27.20
N TYR A 306 5.51 30.89 -27.48
CA TYR A 306 6.39 31.12 -28.63
C TYR A 306 6.12 30.21 -29.83
N LYS A 307 5.43 29.09 -29.64
CA LYS A 307 5.14 28.11 -30.71
C LYS A 307 3.66 27.93 -31.01
N GLY A 308 2.78 28.66 -30.31
CA GLY A 308 1.34 28.66 -30.57
C GLY A 308 0.65 27.32 -30.31
N GLU A 309 1.21 26.46 -29.46
CA GLU A 309 0.54 25.21 -29.07
C GLU A 309 -0.56 25.49 -28.05
N SER A 310 -1.69 24.77 -28.15
CA SER A 310 -2.85 25.03 -27.28
C SER A 310 -2.60 24.61 -25.83
N GLY A 311 -2.89 25.48 -24.86
CA GLY A 311 -2.66 25.23 -23.44
C GLY A 311 -3.32 23.97 -22.89
N GLY A 312 -4.54 23.64 -23.34
CA GLY A 312 -5.25 22.43 -22.93
C GLY A 312 -4.59 21.14 -23.42
N ARG A 313 -3.92 21.14 -24.59
CA ARG A 313 -3.17 19.97 -25.09
C ARG A 313 -1.89 19.76 -24.29
N ILE A 314 -1.17 20.83 -23.98
CA ILE A 314 0.04 20.79 -23.15
C ILE A 314 -0.27 20.31 -21.74
N TYR A 315 -1.36 20.79 -21.15
CA TYR A 315 -1.86 20.32 -19.85
C TYR A 315 -2.12 18.81 -19.86
N ALA A 316 -2.94 18.32 -20.80
CA ALA A 316 -3.28 16.91 -20.90
C ALA A 316 -2.05 16.04 -21.23
N ALA A 317 -1.13 16.52 -22.08
CA ALA A 317 0.11 15.81 -22.42
C ALA A 317 1.04 15.67 -21.20
N GLY A 318 1.15 16.71 -20.38
CA GLY A 318 1.92 16.70 -19.14
C GLY A 318 1.34 15.71 -18.12
N ILE A 319 0.02 15.77 -17.85
CA ILE A 319 -0.60 14.87 -16.87
C ILE A 319 -0.49 13.41 -17.33
N SER A 320 -0.77 13.13 -18.60
CA SER A 320 -0.66 11.78 -19.16
C SER A 320 0.76 11.23 -18.97
N PHE A 321 1.78 12.07 -19.14
CA PHE A 321 3.18 11.68 -18.95
C PHE A 321 3.52 11.38 -17.48
N VAL A 322 3.17 12.27 -16.55
CA VAL A 322 3.45 12.08 -15.12
C VAL A 322 2.71 10.85 -14.59
N LEU A 323 1.44 10.69 -14.96
CA LEU A 323 0.63 9.53 -14.57
C LEU A 323 1.21 8.22 -15.10
N SER A 324 1.77 8.22 -16.32
CA SER A 324 2.47 7.06 -16.88
C SER A 324 3.67 6.67 -16.01
N GLY A 325 4.53 7.64 -15.68
CA GLY A 325 5.71 7.40 -14.86
C GLY A 325 5.38 6.87 -13.46
N LEU A 326 4.33 7.41 -12.83
CA LEU A 326 3.84 6.93 -11.53
C LEU A 326 3.24 5.53 -11.62
N SER A 327 2.47 5.23 -12.67
CA SER A 327 1.84 3.91 -12.86
C SER A 327 2.86 2.80 -13.04
N LEU A 328 3.94 3.07 -13.78
CA LEU A 328 5.05 2.12 -13.90
C LEU A 328 5.72 1.86 -12.54
N GLY A 329 5.86 2.90 -11.70
CA GLY A 329 6.34 2.77 -10.33
C GLY A 329 5.45 1.87 -9.45
N MET A 330 4.13 1.87 -9.68
CA MET A 330 3.18 1.00 -8.98
C MET A 330 3.17 -0.44 -9.52
N ALA A 331 3.43 -0.65 -10.81
CA ALA A 331 3.46 -1.99 -11.42
C ALA A 331 4.68 -2.84 -11.04
N LEU A 332 5.85 -2.21 -10.85
CA LEU A 332 7.11 -2.93 -10.62
C LEU A 332 7.13 -3.82 -9.35
N PRO A 333 6.59 -3.38 -8.19
CA PRO A 333 6.48 -4.22 -7.00
C PRO A 333 5.68 -5.52 -7.20
N ASP A 334 4.70 -5.54 -8.11
CA ASP A 334 3.83 -6.70 -8.34
C ASP A 334 4.58 -7.90 -8.95
N LEU A 335 5.68 -7.64 -9.68
CA LEU A 335 6.54 -8.69 -10.24
C LEU A 335 7.09 -9.64 -9.18
N ARG A 336 7.27 -9.17 -7.92
CA ARG A 336 7.68 -10.04 -6.81
C ARG A 336 6.65 -11.14 -6.58
N TYR A 337 5.37 -10.81 -6.55
CA TYR A 337 4.31 -11.78 -6.32
C TYR A 337 4.26 -12.84 -7.42
N PHE A 338 4.52 -12.46 -8.68
CA PHE A 338 4.60 -13.43 -9.78
C PHE A 338 5.72 -14.46 -9.58
N THR A 339 6.87 -14.02 -9.09
CA THR A 339 7.98 -14.93 -8.80
C THR A 339 7.71 -15.85 -7.62
N GLU A 340 7.09 -15.33 -6.54
CA GLU A 340 6.71 -16.12 -5.37
C GLU A 340 5.62 -17.16 -5.71
N ALA A 341 4.58 -16.75 -6.45
CA ALA A 341 3.54 -17.66 -6.92
C ALA A 341 4.08 -18.70 -7.91
N ALA A 342 5.04 -18.35 -8.78
CA ALA A 342 5.66 -19.32 -9.69
C ALA A 342 6.45 -20.40 -8.92
N VAL A 343 7.12 -20.05 -7.83
CA VAL A 343 7.81 -21.01 -6.95
C VAL A 343 6.82 -21.92 -6.23
N ALA A 344 5.76 -21.35 -5.65
CA ALA A 344 4.69 -22.09 -4.99
C ALA A 344 3.99 -23.06 -5.96
N ALA A 345 3.61 -22.56 -7.14
CA ALA A 345 2.97 -23.34 -8.19
C ALA A 345 3.88 -24.49 -8.67
N THR A 346 5.20 -24.25 -8.81
CA THR A 346 6.14 -25.31 -9.20
C THR A 346 6.21 -26.41 -8.15
N ARG A 347 6.24 -26.06 -6.84
CA ARG A 347 6.21 -27.07 -5.77
C ARG A 347 4.93 -27.89 -5.82
N ILE A 348 3.78 -27.24 -5.99
CA ILE A 348 2.48 -27.91 -6.10
C ILE A 348 2.42 -28.84 -7.31
N PHE A 349 2.84 -28.37 -8.49
CA PHE A 349 2.79 -29.17 -9.71
C PHE A 349 3.80 -30.30 -9.72
N ASP A 350 4.99 -30.12 -9.16
CA ASP A 350 5.96 -31.21 -8.99
C ASP A 350 5.39 -32.33 -8.11
N ARG A 351 4.57 -32.00 -7.10
CA ARG A 351 3.85 -32.99 -6.29
C ARG A 351 2.68 -33.63 -7.04
N ILE A 352 1.95 -32.87 -7.85
CA ILE A 352 0.84 -33.41 -8.66
C ILE A 352 1.35 -34.34 -9.76
N ASP A 353 2.46 -34.01 -10.40
CA ASP A 353 3.05 -34.79 -11.49
C ASP A 353 3.86 -36.01 -10.99
N ARG A 354 4.12 -36.10 -9.68
CA ARG A 354 4.84 -37.24 -9.08
C ARG A 354 4.00 -38.50 -9.20
N LYS A 355 4.46 -39.45 -10.01
CA LYS A 355 3.92 -40.80 -10.04
C LYS A 355 4.45 -41.59 -8.85
N PRO A 356 3.58 -42.20 -8.02
CA PRO A 356 4.01 -43.00 -6.88
C PRO A 356 4.71 -44.28 -7.35
N LEU A 357 5.58 -44.83 -6.50
CA LEU A 357 6.22 -46.12 -6.75
C LEU A 357 5.23 -47.28 -6.58
N ILE A 358 4.38 -47.17 -5.55
CA ILE A 358 3.30 -48.10 -5.25
C ILE A 358 1.98 -47.36 -5.49
N ASP A 359 1.38 -47.61 -6.64
CA ASP A 359 0.17 -46.90 -7.08
C ASP A 359 -1.09 -47.70 -6.74
N GLY A 360 -1.95 -47.15 -5.88
CA GLY A 360 -3.23 -47.78 -5.53
C GLY A 360 -4.26 -47.75 -6.65
N GLU A 361 -4.18 -46.78 -7.56
CA GLU A 361 -5.12 -46.60 -8.66
C GLU A 361 -4.74 -47.43 -9.91
N ASP A 362 -3.61 -48.14 -9.88
CA ASP A 362 -3.20 -48.98 -11.02
C ASP A 362 -4.03 -50.27 -11.07
N THR A 363 -4.80 -50.45 -12.15
CA THR A 363 -5.64 -51.61 -12.39
C THR A 363 -4.94 -52.73 -13.17
N LYS A 364 -3.64 -52.58 -13.48
CA LYS A 364 -2.89 -53.58 -14.26
C LYS A 364 -2.54 -54.85 -13.49
N GLY A 365 -2.69 -54.87 -12.17
CA GLY A 365 -2.36 -56.01 -11.33
C GLY A 365 -3.31 -57.20 -11.54
N VAL A 366 -2.82 -58.40 -11.21
CA VAL A 366 -3.61 -59.64 -11.28
C VAL A 366 -4.63 -59.66 -10.14
N VAL A 367 -5.85 -60.10 -10.45
CA VAL A 367 -6.92 -60.41 -9.50
C VAL A 367 -7.12 -61.91 -9.49
N LEU A 368 -7.08 -62.54 -8.30
CA LEU A 368 -7.32 -63.97 -8.19
C LEU A 368 -8.82 -64.23 -7.98
N ASP A 369 -9.36 -65.25 -8.66
CA ASP A 369 -10.78 -65.61 -8.55
C ASP A 369 -11.14 -66.14 -7.17
N ASN A 370 -10.22 -66.89 -6.53
CA ASN A 370 -10.42 -67.41 -5.18
C ASN A 370 -9.12 -67.33 -4.37
N ILE A 371 -9.20 -66.79 -3.16
CA ILE A 371 -8.05 -66.60 -2.27
C ILE A 371 -8.22 -67.51 -1.04
N ARG A 372 -7.25 -68.39 -0.80
CA ARG A 372 -7.19 -69.28 0.36
C ARG A 372 -6.59 -68.56 1.57
N GLY A 373 -5.65 -67.66 1.33
CA GLY A 373 -5.00 -66.86 2.36
C GLY A 373 -3.71 -67.49 2.91
N GLU A 374 -2.99 -68.28 2.12
CA GLU A 374 -1.62 -68.72 2.44
C GLU A 374 -0.65 -67.55 2.30
N LEU A 375 0.22 -67.32 3.29
CA LEU A 375 1.19 -66.22 3.28
C LEU A 375 2.61 -66.78 3.35
N GLU A 376 3.52 -66.25 2.54
CA GLU A 376 4.90 -66.70 2.51
C GLU A 376 5.87 -65.52 2.36
N PHE A 377 6.85 -65.45 3.26
CA PHE A 377 8.00 -64.54 3.20
C PHE A 377 9.22 -65.37 2.86
N ILE A 378 9.93 -65.03 1.77
CA ILE A 378 11.10 -65.75 1.28
C ILE A 378 12.28 -64.79 1.24
N ASP A 379 13.28 -65.04 2.08
CA ASP A 379 14.55 -64.30 2.19
C ASP A 379 14.39 -62.77 2.18
N VAL A 380 13.37 -62.27 2.88
CA VAL A 380 13.00 -60.85 2.82
C VAL A 380 14.00 -59.99 3.57
N LYS A 381 14.55 -58.98 2.88
CA LYS A 381 15.35 -57.90 3.46
C LYS A 381 14.62 -56.58 3.27
N PHE A 382 14.61 -55.76 4.31
CA PHE A 382 13.91 -54.49 4.26
C PHE A 382 14.51 -53.42 5.18
N THR A 383 14.52 -52.19 4.64
CA THR A 383 14.97 -50.97 5.28
C THR A 383 13.96 -49.84 5.07
N TYR A 384 13.59 -49.14 6.15
CA TYR A 384 12.68 -47.99 6.01
C TYR A 384 13.37 -46.83 5.27
N PRO A 385 12.67 -46.13 4.34
CA PRO A 385 13.24 -44.98 3.61
C PRO A 385 13.73 -43.85 4.52
N SER A 386 13.10 -43.67 5.67
CA SER A 386 13.49 -42.66 6.67
C SER A 386 14.81 -42.98 7.37
N ARG A 387 15.28 -44.24 7.33
CA ARG A 387 16.51 -44.73 7.98
C ARG A 387 17.25 -45.74 7.08
N PRO A 388 17.83 -45.30 5.95
CA PRO A 388 18.43 -46.19 4.94
C PRO A 388 19.65 -46.97 5.45
N ASN A 389 20.28 -46.53 6.55
CA ASN A 389 21.45 -47.20 7.12
C ASN A 389 21.11 -48.31 8.13
N SER A 390 19.83 -48.53 8.43
CA SER A 390 19.39 -49.45 9.49
C SER A 390 18.44 -50.50 8.93
N MET A 391 18.99 -51.61 8.45
CA MET A 391 18.22 -52.76 8.00
C MET A 391 17.41 -53.37 9.15
N VAL A 392 16.09 -53.47 8.96
CA VAL A 392 15.14 -53.93 9.99
C VAL A 392 14.86 -55.41 9.86
N LEU A 393 14.65 -55.91 8.64
CA LEU A 393 14.49 -57.35 8.37
C LEU A 393 15.72 -57.86 7.62
N LYS A 394 16.21 -59.02 8.05
CA LYS A 394 17.40 -59.68 7.50
C LYS A 394 17.03 -61.14 7.22
N ASP A 395 17.04 -61.55 5.95
CA ASP A 395 16.77 -62.93 5.53
C ASP A 395 15.51 -63.52 6.20
N PHE A 396 14.43 -62.73 6.24
CA PHE A 396 13.21 -63.10 6.97
C PHE A 396 12.40 -64.13 6.20
N ASN A 397 12.22 -65.31 6.81
CA ASN A 397 11.54 -66.48 6.21
C ASN A 397 10.39 -66.96 7.09
N LEU A 398 9.15 -66.87 6.61
CA LEU A 398 7.94 -67.26 7.35
C LEU A 398 6.89 -67.82 6.40
N LYS A 399 6.29 -68.96 6.77
CA LYS A 399 5.16 -69.54 6.05
C LYS A 399 3.95 -69.66 6.96
N VAL A 400 2.80 -69.17 6.50
CA VAL A 400 1.52 -69.16 7.19
C VAL A 400 0.52 -69.97 6.37
N GLU A 401 0.06 -71.11 6.90
CA GLU A 401 -0.97 -71.92 6.26
C GLU A 401 -2.33 -71.20 6.27
N ALA A 402 -3.14 -71.44 5.23
CA ALA A 402 -4.48 -70.89 5.12
C ALA A 402 -5.37 -71.27 6.32
N GLY A 403 -6.07 -70.28 6.89
CA GLY A 403 -7.00 -70.47 8.00
C GLY A 403 -6.36 -70.62 9.38
N ARG A 404 -5.01 -70.58 9.48
CA ARG A 404 -4.30 -70.66 10.77
C ARG A 404 -3.99 -69.29 11.35
N THR A 405 -3.86 -69.26 12.67
CA THR A 405 -3.42 -68.09 13.44
C THR A 405 -1.96 -68.21 13.83
N ILE A 406 -1.12 -67.30 13.31
CA ILE A 406 0.30 -67.21 13.64
C ILE A 406 0.58 -65.95 14.44
N ALA A 407 1.29 -66.11 15.56
CA ALA A 407 1.69 -65.02 16.42
C ALA A 407 3.17 -64.66 16.27
N LEU A 408 3.48 -63.38 16.05
CA LEU A 408 4.83 -62.81 16.03
C LEU A 408 5.16 -62.23 17.41
N VAL A 409 6.21 -62.76 18.05
CA VAL A 409 6.65 -62.35 19.39
C VAL A 409 8.13 -61.97 19.37
N GLY A 410 8.53 -60.94 20.10
CA GLY A 410 9.93 -60.52 20.15
C GLY A 410 10.11 -59.14 20.78
N ALA A 411 11.36 -58.77 21.03
CA ALA A 411 11.71 -57.46 21.61
C ALA A 411 11.17 -56.30 20.76
N SER A 412 10.97 -55.13 21.37
CA SER A 412 10.61 -53.92 20.61
C SER A 412 11.69 -53.61 19.56
N GLY A 413 11.28 -53.20 18.36
CA GLY A 413 12.20 -52.95 17.24
C GLY A 413 12.73 -54.19 16.50
N SER A 414 12.25 -55.40 16.80
CA SER A 414 12.69 -56.62 16.11
C SER A 414 12.14 -56.81 14.68
N GLY A 415 11.25 -55.93 14.22
CA GLY A 415 10.67 -55.98 12.86
C GLY A 415 9.27 -56.62 12.75
N LYS A 416 8.57 -56.87 13.86
CA LYS A 416 7.24 -57.52 13.87
C LYS A 416 6.19 -56.75 13.05
N SER A 417 5.97 -55.48 13.35
CA SER A 417 5.00 -54.63 12.63
C SER A 417 5.44 -54.35 11.18
N THR A 418 6.75 -54.43 10.89
CA THR A 418 7.28 -54.35 9.53
C THR A 418 6.78 -55.49 8.64
N ALA A 419 6.62 -56.70 9.18
CA ALA A 419 6.04 -57.83 8.43
C ALA A 419 4.59 -57.54 8.00
N ILE A 420 3.78 -56.95 8.89
CA ILE A 420 2.41 -56.50 8.59
C ILE A 420 2.43 -55.39 7.52
N ALA A 421 3.36 -54.44 7.61
CA ALA A 421 3.48 -53.33 6.66
C ALA A 421 3.84 -53.80 5.24
N LEU A 422 4.75 -54.77 5.12
CA LEU A 422 5.10 -55.39 3.84
C LEU A 422 3.94 -56.22 3.26
N LEU A 423 3.19 -56.92 4.11
CA LEU A 423 2.02 -57.69 3.67
C LEU A 423 0.87 -56.79 3.19
N GLN A 424 0.70 -55.60 3.77
CA GLN A 424 -0.24 -54.60 3.25
C GLN A 424 0.30 -53.84 2.03
N ARG A 425 1.55 -54.14 1.65
CA ARG A 425 2.30 -53.47 0.59
C ARG A 425 2.27 -51.95 0.79
N PHE A 426 2.52 -51.51 2.03
CA PHE A 426 2.84 -50.10 2.31
C PHE A 426 4.26 -49.76 1.86
N TYR A 427 5.13 -50.78 1.84
CA TYR A 427 6.46 -50.76 1.26
C TYR A 427 6.66 -52.05 0.46
N ASP A 428 7.55 -52.00 -0.52
CA ASP A 428 8.06 -53.20 -1.17
C ASP A 428 9.37 -53.64 -0.48
N ALA A 429 9.67 -54.94 -0.50
CA ALA A 429 10.93 -55.46 0.04
C ALA A 429 12.12 -55.02 -0.83
N ASP A 430 13.27 -54.75 -0.18
CA ASP A 430 14.52 -54.39 -0.89
C ASP A 430 15.09 -55.60 -1.65
N ASP A 431 15.00 -56.77 -1.02
CA ASP A 431 15.43 -58.07 -1.54
C ASP A 431 14.51 -59.18 -1.01
N GLY A 432 14.40 -60.30 -1.71
CA GLY A 432 13.44 -61.37 -1.42
C GLY A 432 12.02 -61.10 -1.96
N VAL A 433 11.06 -61.97 -1.58
CA VAL A 433 9.69 -61.93 -2.10
C VAL A 433 8.66 -62.23 -1.01
N VAL A 434 7.55 -61.48 -1.03
CA VAL A 434 6.35 -61.76 -0.22
C VAL A 434 5.26 -62.29 -1.14
N ARG A 435 4.74 -63.47 -0.84
CA ARG A 435 3.70 -64.15 -1.64
C ARG A 435 2.41 -64.33 -0.86
N VAL A 436 1.30 -64.24 -1.59
CA VAL A 436 -0.05 -64.60 -1.13
C VAL A 436 -0.57 -65.66 -2.09
N ASP A 437 -0.92 -66.84 -1.58
CA ASP A 437 -1.33 -68.02 -2.36
C ASP A 437 -0.34 -68.38 -3.49
N GLY A 438 0.97 -68.26 -3.21
CA GLY A 438 2.05 -68.55 -4.15
C GLY A 438 2.33 -67.44 -5.19
N VAL A 439 1.53 -66.38 -5.22
CA VAL A 439 1.70 -65.24 -6.14
C VAL A 439 2.38 -64.08 -5.41
N ASP A 440 3.37 -63.46 -6.05
CA ASP A 440 4.06 -62.28 -5.50
C ASP A 440 3.09 -61.10 -5.36
N ILE A 441 3.03 -60.52 -4.17
CA ILE A 441 2.15 -59.38 -3.85
C ILE A 441 2.40 -58.16 -4.75
N ARG A 442 3.60 -58.04 -5.33
CA ARG A 442 3.94 -56.96 -6.27
C ARG A 442 3.14 -57.03 -7.57
N THR A 443 2.73 -58.23 -7.98
CA THR A 443 1.99 -58.49 -9.22
C THR A 443 0.47 -58.37 -9.06
N LEU A 444 -0.03 -58.41 -7.81
CA LEU A 444 -1.45 -58.32 -7.51
C LEU A 444 -1.96 -56.87 -7.57
N GLN A 445 -3.25 -56.69 -7.90
CA GLN A 445 -3.89 -55.38 -7.84
C GLN A 445 -4.03 -54.90 -6.38
N LEU A 446 -3.50 -53.72 -6.07
CA LEU A 446 -3.36 -53.22 -4.69
C LEU A 446 -4.71 -53.01 -3.98
N ASN A 447 -5.67 -52.38 -4.64
CA ASN A 447 -7.01 -52.16 -4.08
C ASN A 447 -7.74 -53.49 -3.81
N TRP A 448 -7.57 -54.47 -4.71
CA TRP A 448 -8.18 -55.79 -4.53
C TRP A 448 -7.56 -56.55 -3.37
N ILE A 449 -6.23 -56.66 -3.29
CA ILE A 449 -5.59 -57.41 -2.19
C ILE A 449 -5.87 -56.76 -0.83
N ARG A 450 -5.83 -55.43 -0.76
CA ARG A 450 -6.22 -54.70 0.46
C ARG A 450 -7.69 -54.91 0.79
N SER A 451 -8.59 -55.08 -0.19
CA SER A 451 -10.00 -55.42 0.09
C SER A 451 -10.17 -56.79 0.77
N LYS A 452 -9.23 -57.72 0.56
CA LYS A 452 -9.24 -59.05 1.18
C LYS A 452 -8.52 -59.11 2.55
N MET A 453 -7.94 -58.00 2.98
CA MET A 453 -7.21 -57.86 4.26
C MET A 453 -7.97 -56.97 5.24
N GLY A 454 -8.04 -57.39 6.51
CA GLY A 454 -8.51 -56.57 7.63
C GLY A 454 -7.34 -56.18 8.52
N LEU A 455 -7.20 -54.91 8.85
CA LEU A 455 -6.17 -54.43 9.79
C LEU A 455 -6.83 -53.92 11.06
N VAL A 456 -6.32 -54.34 12.20
CA VAL A 456 -6.55 -53.71 13.51
C VAL A 456 -5.21 -53.21 14.02
N SER A 457 -4.99 -51.91 13.93
CA SER A 457 -3.75 -51.23 14.35
C SER A 457 -3.72 -50.94 15.85
N GLN A 458 -2.51 -50.70 16.36
CA GLN A 458 -2.27 -50.28 17.74
C GLN A 458 -2.97 -48.96 18.09
N GLU A 459 -2.85 -47.96 17.20
CA GLU A 459 -3.56 -46.68 17.33
C GLU A 459 -4.91 -46.74 16.59
N HIS A 460 -6.02 -46.56 17.31
CA HIS A 460 -7.37 -46.59 16.74
C HIS A 460 -7.74 -45.25 16.13
N ALA A 461 -7.24 -44.99 14.94
CA ALA A 461 -7.63 -43.82 14.17
C ALA A 461 -9.13 -43.88 13.81
N LEU A 462 -9.91 -42.99 14.42
CA LEU A 462 -11.31 -42.75 14.12
C LEU A 462 -11.43 -41.39 13.45
N PHE A 463 -12.20 -41.33 12.38
CA PHE A 463 -12.43 -40.10 11.63
C PHE A 463 -13.51 -39.26 12.31
N GLY A 464 -13.42 -37.94 12.13
CA GLY A 464 -14.35 -36.91 12.66
C GLY A 464 -15.77 -36.97 12.09
N THR A 465 -16.42 -38.12 12.18
CA THR A 465 -17.66 -38.54 11.50
C THR A 465 -18.54 -39.35 12.47
N SER A 466 -19.70 -39.84 12.04
CA SER A 466 -20.52 -40.70 12.92
C SER A 466 -19.88 -42.06 13.18
N ILE A 467 -20.31 -42.77 14.23
CA ILE A 467 -19.84 -44.14 14.51
C ILE A 467 -20.21 -45.07 13.35
N LYS A 468 -21.41 -44.91 12.79
CA LYS A 468 -21.88 -45.62 11.59
C LYS A 468 -20.91 -45.46 10.42
N GLU A 469 -20.60 -44.22 10.05
CA GLU A 469 -19.67 -43.90 8.96
C GLU A 469 -18.27 -44.47 9.22
N ASN A 470 -17.82 -44.43 10.48
CA ASN A 470 -16.53 -45.01 10.87
C ASN A 470 -16.46 -46.53 10.64
N ILE A 471 -17.56 -47.26 10.87
CA ILE A 471 -17.65 -48.70 10.58
C ILE A 471 -17.76 -48.93 9.07
N MET A 472 -18.55 -48.12 8.35
CA MET A 472 -18.74 -48.20 6.89
C MET A 472 -17.46 -47.95 6.09
N PHE A 473 -16.41 -47.33 6.65
CA PHE A 473 -15.11 -47.28 5.96
C PHE A 473 -14.51 -48.67 5.64
N GLY A 474 -14.95 -49.73 6.33
CA GLY A 474 -14.58 -51.10 5.97
C GLY A 474 -15.26 -51.61 4.69
N LYS A 475 -16.49 -51.16 4.43
CA LYS A 475 -17.33 -51.52 3.27
C LYS A 475 -18.32 -50.39 2.99
N LEU A 476 -18.04 -49.59 1.95
CA LEU A 476 -18.74 -48.32 1.68
C LEU A 476 -20.23 -48.49 1.32
N ASP A 477 -20.59 -49.65 0.76
CA ASP A 477 -21.94 -50.04 0.34
C ASP A 477 -22.71 -50.83 1.42
N ALA A 478 -22.19 -50.88 2.65
CA ALA A 478 -22.81 -51.65 3.71
C ALA A 478 -24.16 -51.08 4.17
N ASN A 479 -25.15 -51.96 4.36
CA ASN A 479 -26.44 -51.58 4.93
C ASN A 479 -26.36 -51.51 6.47
N MET A 480 -27.34 -50.86 7.10
CA MET A 480 -27.37 -50.69 8.56
C MET A 480 -27.40 -52.03 9.32
N ASP A 481 -28.00 -53.06 8.75
CA ASP A 481 -28.03 -54.41 9.34
C ASP A 481 -26.63 -55.03 9.39
N GLU A 482 -25.83 -54.85 8.33
CA GLU A 482 -24.43 -55.31 8.29
C GLU A 482 -23.58 -54.55 9.31
N VAL A 483 -23.78 -53.23 9.43
CA VAL A 483 -23.11 -52.39 10.43
C VAL A 483 -23.46 -52.85 11.85
N THR A 484 -24.73 -53.18 12.08
CA THR A 484 -25.19 -53.63 13.40
C THR A 484 -24.63 -55.03 13.73
N ALA A 485 -24.65 -55.96 12.77
CA ALA A 485 -24.07 -57.30 12.92
C ALA A 485 -22.56 -57.23 13.20
N ALA A 486 -21.81 -56.41 12.46
CA ALA A 486 -20.38 -56.21 12.69
C ALA A 486 -20.11 -55.58 14.08
N ALA A 487 -20.94 -54.63 14.51
CA ALA A 487 -20.84 -54.03 15.83
C ALA A 487 -21.22 -55.02 16.96
N MET A 488 -22.15 -55.95 16.74
CA MET A 488 -22.45 -57.01 17.70
C MET A 488 -21.28 -57.99 17.81
N ALA A 489 -20.73 -58.45 16.69
CA ALA A 489 -19.57 -59.34 16.64
C ALA A 489 -18.33 -58.72 17.32
N ALA A 490 -18.18 -57.40 17.25
CA ALA A 490 -17.12 -56.66 17.92
C ALA A 490 -17.43 -56.28 19.39
N ASN A 491 -18.53 -56.74 19.98
CA ASN A 491 -19.02 -56.34 21.31
C ASN A 491 -19.19 -54.82 21.48
N ALA A 492 -19.47 -54.10 20.39
CA ALA A 492 -19.60 -52.64 20.37
C ALA A 492 -21.06 -52.16 20.46
N HIS A 493 -22.01 -52.95 19.97
CA HIS A 493 -23.43 -52.58 19.88
C HIS A 493 -24.03 -52.05 21.20
N ASN A 494 -23.73 -52.72 22.32
CA ASN A 494 -24.33 -52.41 23.62
C ASN A 494 -23.97 -51.01 24.12
N PHE A 495 -22.69 -50.60 24.01
CA PHE A 495 -22.29 -49.26 24.45
C PHE A 495 -22.69 -48.20 23.43
N ILE A 496 -22.70 -48.53 22.13
CA ILE A 496 -23.14 -47.59 21.08
C ILE A 496 -24.60 -47.19 21.35
N ARG A 497 -25.48 -48.14 21.70
CA ARG A 497 -26.88 -47.85 22.06
C ARG A 497 -27.06 -47.00 23.31
N GLN A 498 -26.07 -46.95 24.19
CA GLN A 498 -26.09 -46.12 25.39
C GLN A 498 -25.69 -44.68 25.11
N LEU A 499 -25.12 -44.39 23.93
CA LEU A 499 -24.79 -43.03 23.52
C LEU A 499 -26.06 -42.26 23.14
N PRO A 500 -26.12 -40.93 23.36
CA PRO A 500 -27.31 -40.12 23.13
C PRO A 500 -27.92 -40.23 21.73
N GLU A 501 -27.07 -40.36 20.70
CA GLU A 501 -27.48 -40.47 19.28
C GLU A 501 -27.20 -41.86 18.69
N GLY A 502 -26.90 -42.85 19.54
CA GLY A 502 -26.59 -44.20 19.09
C GLY A 502 -25.46 -44.24 18.07
N TYR A 503 -25.74 -44.84 16.91
CA TYR A 503 -24.81 -44.95 15.78
C TYR A 503 -24.53 -43.63 15.05
N GLU A 504 -25.40 -42.63 15.17
CA GLU A 504 -25.21 -41.32 14.53
C GLU A 504 -24.34 -40.37 15.37
N THR A 505 -23.98 -40.79 16.61
CA THR A 505 -23.09 -40.04 17.49
C THR A 505 -21.79 -39.67 16.78
N LYS A 506 -21.48 -38.39 16.69
CA LYS A 506 -20.24 -37.88 16.09
C LYS A 506 -19.05 -38.08 17.03
N ILE A 507 -18.02 -38.73 16.51
CA ILE A 507 -16.77 -39.05 17.23
C ILE A 507 -15.58 -38.36 16.55
N GLY A 508 -14.51 -38.07 17.30
CA GLY A 508 -13.31 -37.36 16.82
C GLY A 508 -12.77 -36.38 17.86
N GLU A 509 -11.78 -35.55 17.50
CA GLU A 509 -11.16 -34.58 18.43
C GLU A 509 -12.15 -33.56 19.01
N ARG A 510 -13.25 -33.28 18.30
CA ARG A 510 -14.34 -32.37 18.72
C ARG A 510 -15.64 -33.09 19.06
N GLY A 511 -15.67 -34.44 19.00
CA GLY A 511 -16.86 -35.27 19.22
C GLY A 511 -16.92 -35.88 20.62
N ALA A 512 -17.79 -36.87 20.80
CA ALA A 512 -17.89 -37.64 22.03
C ALA A 512 -16.57 -38.37 22.34
N LEU A 513 -16.09 -38.24 23.58
CA LEU A 513 -14.88 -38.91 24.04
C LEU A 513 -15.18 -40.38 24.35
N LEU A 514 -14.65 -41.28 23.52
CA LEU A 514 -14.71 -42.72 23.73
C LEU A 514 -13.49 -43.23 24.50
N SER A 515 -13.66 -44.26 25.32
CA SER A 515 -12.54 -44.97 25.96
C SER A 515 -11.66 -45.69 24.92
N GLY A 516 -10.39 -45.97 25.25
CA GLY A 516 -9.49 -46.72 24.35
C GLY A 516 -10.11 -48.04 23.87
N GLY A 517 -10.71 -48.81 24.79
CA GLY A 517 -11.39 -50.07 24.47
C GLY A 517 -12.64 -49.92 23.61
N GLN A 518 -13.39 -48.82 23.76
CA GLN A 518 -14.52 -48.52 22.88
C GLN A 518 -14.04 -48.17 21.46
N LYS A 519 -13.01 -47.33 21.33
CA LYS A 519 -12.42 -46.99 20.03
C LYS A 519 -11.88 -48.21 19.31
N GLN A 520 -11.23 -49.09 20.04
CA GLN A 520 -10.70 -50.35 19.53
C GLN A 520 -11.80 -51.28 19.02
N ARG A 521 -12.90 -51.46 19.78
CA ARG A 521 -14.04 -52.27 19.32
C ARG A 521 -14.69 -51.72 18.05
N ILE A 522 -14.74 -50.40 17.87
CA ILE A 522 -15.20 -49.79 16.61
C ILE A 522 -14.23 -50.09 15.46
N ALA A 523 -12.91 -50.04 15.71
CA ALA A 523 -11.91 -50.44 14.71
C ALA A 523 -12.01 -51.94 14.35
N ILE A 524 -12.31 -52.81 15.31
CA ILE A 524 -12.56 -54.24 15.07
C ILE A 524 -13.84 -54.43 14.23
N ALA A 525 -14.93 -53.74 14.55
CA ALA A 525 -16.15 -53.76 13.74
C ALA A 525 -15.87 -53.35 12.27
N ARG A 526 -15.04 -52.31 12.08
CA ARG A 526 -14.57 -51.85 10.75
C ARG A 526 -13.77 -52.92 10.00
N ALA A 527 -12.99 -53.74 10.70
CA ALA A 527 -12.28 -54.87 10.11
C ALA A 527 -13.23 -56.05 9.80
N ILE A 528 -14.21 -56.32 10.67
CA ILE A 528 -15.17 -57.43 10.50
C ILE A 528 -16.11 -57.20 9.32
N ILE A 529 -16.66 -55.99 9.16
CA ILE A 529 -17.64 -55.68 8.11
C ILE A 529 -17.09 -55.87 6.69
N LYS A 530 -15.77 -55.74 6.56
CA LYS A 530 -15.03 -55.98 5.31
C LYS A 530 -14.98 -57.46 4.90
N ASN A 531 -15.28 -58.36 5.84
CA ASN A 531 -15.17 -59.81 5.70
C ASN A 531 -13.86 -60.30 5.05
N PRO A 532 -12.70 -60.00 5.66
CA PRO A 532 -11.40 -60.32 5.08
C PRO A 532 -11.09 -61.82 5.17
N VAL A 533 -10.27 -62.32 4.24
CA VAL A 533 -9.71 -63.69 4.30
C VAL A 533 -8.43 -63.69 5.14
N ILE A 534 -7.71 -62.56 5.15
CA ILE A 534 -6.48 -62.36 5.92
C ILE A 534 -6.72 -61.27 6.97
N LEU A 535 -6.56 -61.61 8.24
CA LEU A 535 -6.70 -60.68 9.37
C LEU A 535 -5.34 -60.34 9.97
N LEU A 536 -5.05 -59.05 10.10
CA LEU A 536 -3.78 -58.52 10.61
C LEU A 536 -4.05 -57.76 11.91
N LEU A 537 -3.47 -58.24 13.00
CA LEU A 537 -3.63 -57.66 14.33
C LEU A 537 -2.27 -57.12 14.79
N ASP A 538 -2.11 -55.81 14.86
CA ASP A 538 -0.85 -55.17 15.28
C ASP A 538 -1.00 -54.56 16.67
N GLU A 539 -0.50 -55.27 17.68
CA GLU A 539 -0.54 -54.88 19.11
C GLU A 539 -1.93 -54.44 19.62
N ALA A 540 -2.98 -55.13 19.18
CA ALA A 540 -4.37 -54.76 19.43
C ALA A 540 -4.83 -54.81 20.92
N THR A 541 -3.97 -55.08 21.90
CA THR A 541 -4.34 -55.07 23.33
C THR A 541 -3.33 -54.33 24.22
N SER A 542 -2.34 -53.64 23.63
CA SER A 542 -1.22 -53.08 24.38
C SER A 542 -1.56 -51.81 25.18
N ALA A 543 -2.61 -51.07 24.79
CA ALA A 543 -2.99 -49.78 25.38
C ALA A 543 -4.34 -49.79 26.14
N LEU A 544 -4.81 -50.98 26.56
CA LEU A 544 -6.13 -51.16 27.19
C LEU A 544 -6.04 -51.49 28.69
N ASP A 545 -7.04 -51.02 29.44
CA ASP A 545 -7.37 -51.46 30.79
C ASP A 545 -7.83 -52.93 30.82
N SER A 546 -7.60 -53.63 31.93
CA SER A 546 -7.81 -55.07 32.05
C SER A 546 -9.26 -55.53 31.77
N GLU A 547 -10.27 -54.71 32.10
CA GLU A 547 -11.68 -55.02 31.83
C GLU A 547 -12.00 -54.88 30.33
N SER A 548 -11.59 -53.78 29.71
CA SER A 548 -11.72 -53.58 28.27
C SER A 548 -10.92 -54.58 27.44
N GLU A 549 -9.76 -55.03 27.96
CA GLU A 549 -8.89 -56.01 27.30
C GLU A 549 -9.60 -57.35 27.09
N ALA A 550 -10.32 -57.87 28.10
CA ALA A 550 -11.04 -59.14 27.97
C ALA A 550 -12.14 -59.06 26.90
N LEU A 551 -12.89 -57.96 26.86
CA LEU A 551 -13.95 -57.75 25.86
C LEU A 551 -13.40 -57.61 24.44
N VAL A 552 -12.26 -56.92 24.29
CA VAL A 552 -11.56 -56.76 23.02
C VAL A 552 -10.95 -58.09 22.56
N GLN A 553 -10.33 -58.86 23.46
CA GLN A 553 -9.78 -60.16 23.12
C GLN A 553 -10.86 -61.13 22.63
N ASN A 554 -12.01 -61.19 23.31
CA ASN A 554 -13.14 -62.00 22.87
C ASN A 554 -13.61 -61.60 21.46
N ALA A 555 -13.65 -60.30 21.16
CA ALA A 555 -13.98 -59.81 19.82
C ALA A 555 -12.93 -60.17 18.76
N LEU A 556 -11.64 -60.15 19.12
CA LEU A 556 -10.54 -60.55 18.25
C LEU A 556 -10.54 -62.06 17.97
N ASP A 557 -10.80 -62.88 18.99
CA ASP A 557 -10.89 -64.33 18.85
C ASP A 557 -12.05 -64.70 17.90
N GLN A 558 -13.22 -64.09 18.09
CA GLN A 558 -14.36 -64.24 17.18
C GLN A 558 -14.05 -63.76 15.76
N ALA A 559 -13.33 -62.63 15.63
CA ALA A 559 -12.93 -62.10 14.33
C ALA A 559 -11.91 -63.00 13.60
N SER A 560 -11.12 -63.79 14.33
CA SER A 560 -10.05 -64.65 13.79
C SER A 560 -10.54 -66.03 13.34
N MET A 561 -11.71 -66.48 13.81
CA MET A 561 -12.25 -67.80 13.45
C MET A 561 -12.44 -67.95 11.93
N GLY A 562 -11.84 -68.99 11.35
CA GLY A 562 -11.98 -69.33 9.93
C GLY A 562 -11.21 -68.42 8.98
N ARG A 563 -10.27 -67.60 9.47
CA ARG A 563 -9.46 -66.67 8.67
C ARG A 563 -7.97 -66.88 8.95
N THR A 564 -7.13 -66.67 7.94
CA THR A 564 -5.68 -66.63 8.18
C THR A 564 -5.36 -65.38 9.00
N THR A 565 -4.81 -65.55 10.19
CA THR A 565 -4.61 -64.43 11.11
C THR A 565 -3.13 -64.28 11.47
N LEU A 566 -2.56 -63.10 11.22
CA LEU A 566 -1.21 -62.73 11.65
C LEU A 566 -1.31 -61.75 12.83
N VAL A 567 -0.89 -62.20 14.01
CA VAL A 567 -1.00 -61.43 15.26
C VAL A 567 0.38 -60.99 15.72
N VAL A 568 0.62 -59.69 15.81
CA VAL A 568 1.76 -59.13 16.52
C VAL A 568 1.31 -58.79 17.93
N ALA A 569 1.94 -59.40 18.94
CA ALA A 569 1.57 -59.20 20.33
C ALA A 569 2.76 -58.77 21.19
N HIS A 570 2.48 -57.85 22.10
CA HIS A 570 3.38 -57.47 23.18
C HIS A 570 3.10 -58.26 24.48
N LYS A 571 1.85 -58.70 24.68
CA LYS A 571 1.41 -59.51 25.83
C LYS A 571 1.35 -60.99 25.46
N LEU A 572 2.00 -61.84 26.23
CA LEU A 572 2.02 -63.29 25.97
C LEU A 572 0.67 -63.99 26.23
N SER A 573 -0.26 -63.34 26.93
CA SER A 573 -1.61 -63.85 27.16
C SER A 573 -2.42 -63.97 25.86
N THR A 574 -2.23 -63.05 24.91
CA THR A 574 -3.00 -63.00 23.66
C THR A 574 -2.51 -63.99 22.60
N VAL A 575 -1.27 -64.46 22.70
CA VAL A 575 -0.67 -65.43 21.75
C VAL A 575 -0.78 -66.88 22.22
N ARG A 576 -1.32 -67.12 23.43
CA ARG A 576 -1.42 -68.47 23.99
C ARG A 576 -2.30 -69.39 23.15
N ASN A 577 -3.32 -68.84 22.50
CA ASN A 577 -4.29 -69.57 21.67
C ASN A 577 -3.89 -69.60 20.19
N ALA A 578 -2.72 -69.08 19.81
CA ALA A 578 -2.25 -69.15 18.42
C ALA A 578 -1.80 -70.57 18.07
N ASP A 579 -2.05 -70.99 16.82
CA ASP A 579 -1.66 -72.31 16.32
C ASP A 579 -0.13 -72.46 16.30
N LEU A 580 0.56 -71.41 15.86
CA LEU A 580 2.01 -71.32 15.78
C LEU A 580 2.48 -69.96 16.29
N ILE A 581 3.61 -69.95 16.97
CA ILE A 581 4.28 -68.75 17.46
C ILE A 581 5.65 -68.68 16.78
N ALA A 582 5.94 -67.55 16.14
CA ALA A 582 7.24 -67.25 15.55
C ALA A 582 7.94 -66.14 16.35
N VAL A 583 9.12 -66.46 16.88
CA VAL A 583 9.92 -65.55 17.68
C VAL A 583 10.88 -64.78 16.78
N VAL A 584 10.72 -63.46 16.73
CA VAL A 584 11.52 -62.56 15.89
C VAL A 584 12.59 -61.87 16.73
N GLY A 585 13.84 -61.95 16.32
CA GLY A 585 14.95 -61.21 16.93
C GLY A 585 16.00 -60.79 15.91
N GLY A 586 16.48 -59.56 16.02
CA GLY A 586 17.49 -59.00 15.11
C GLY A 586 17.06 -58.89 13.63
N GLY A 587 15.76 -59.01 13.34
CA GLY A 587 15.21 -59.00 11.98
C GLY A 587 15.03 -60.37 11.34
N CYS A 588 15.37 -61.46 12.04
CA CYS A 588 15.23 -62.85 11.60
C CYS A 588 14.25 -63.62 12.50
N ILE A 589 13.74 -64.75 12.02
CA ILE A 589 12.99 -65.70 12.85
C ILE A 589 13.96 -66.68 13.53
N ILE A 590 13.91 -66.74 14.86
CA ILE A 590 14.82 -67.53 15.68
C ILE A 590 14.18 -68.86 16.07
N GLU A 591 12.90 -68.85 16.41
CA GLU A 591 12.16 -70.04 16.87
C GLU A 591 10.75 -70.05 16.27
N ILE A 592 10.25 -71.23 15.88
CA ILE A 592 8.87 -71.46 15.48
C ILE A 592 8.36 -72.73 16.18
N GLY A 593 7.12 -72.70 16.69
CA GLY A 593 6.46 -73.84 17.31
C GLY A 593 5.16 -73.47 18.03
N SER A 594 4.48 -74.45 18.64
CA SER A 594 3.33 -74.17 19.49
C SER A 594 3.76 -73.58 20.84
N HIS A 595 2.81 -73.00 21.59
CA HIS A 595 3.07 -72.48 22.93
C HIS A 595 3.73 -73.51 23.85
N ASN A 596 3.24 -74.75 23.82
CA ASN A 596 3.72 -75.84 24.67
C ASN A 596 5.12 -76.31 24.22
N ASP A 597 5.40 -76.31 22.93
CA ASP A 597 6.71 -76.71 22.41
C ASP A 597 7.79 -75.68 22.78
N LEU A 598 7.48 -74.39 22.61
CA LEU A 598 8.44 -73.31 22.81
C LEU A 598 8.73 -73.03 24.30
N ILE A 599 7.77 -73.25 25.20
CA ILE A 599 7.98 -73.04 26.64
C ILE A 599 8.81 -74.16 27.28
N ASN A 600 8.76 -75.37 26.71
CA ASN A 600 9.46 -76.55 27.22
C ASN A 600 10.89 -76.69 26.68
N ARG A 601 11.28 -75.94 25.64
CA ARG A 601 12.65 -75.93 25.12
C ARG A 601 13.62 -75.35 26.16
N GLN A 602 14.62 -76.15 26.56
CA GLN A 602 15.70 -75.66 27.42
C GLN A 602 16.46 -74.53 26.69
N ASN A 603 16.59 -73.39 27.38
CA ASN A 603 17.30 -72.19 26.91
C ASN A 603 16.65 -71.39 25.75
N GLY A 604 15.39 -71.67 25.39
CA GLY A 604 14.68 -70.98 24.31
C GLY A 604 14.39 -69.48 24.57
N HIS A 605 14.41 -68.68 23.51
CA HIS A 605 14.13 -67.24 23.54
C HIS A 605 12.69 -66.94 23.97
N TYR A 606 11.71 -67.72 23.51
CA TYR A 606 10.32 -67.58 23.93
C TYR A 606 10.14 -67.83 25.43
N ALA A 607 10.71 -68.91 25.96
CA ALA A 607 10.64 -69.28 27.37
C ALA A 607 11.27 -68.19 28.28
N LYS A 608 12.38 -67.58 27.84
CA LYS A 608 13.02 -66.44 28.51
C LYS A 608 12.10 -65.22 28.56
N LEU A 609 11.48 -64.85 27.42
CA LEU A 609 10.52 -63.74 27.36
C LEU A 609 9.30 -64.00 28.26
N ALA A 610 8.78 -65.23 28.28
CA ALA A 610 7.66 -65.63 29.13
C ALA A 610 7.98 -65.55 30.62
N LYS A 611 9.19 -65.97 31.02
CA LYS A 611 9.64 -65.86 32.40
C LYS A 611 9.79 -64.40 32.84
N LEU A 612 10.40 -63.56 31.99
CA LEU A 612 10.58 -62.13 32.23
C LEU A 612 9.25 -61.38 32.35
N GLN A 613 8.30 -61.63 31.46
CA GLN A 613 7.00 -60.95 31.50
C GLN A 613 6.16 -61.39 32.72
N ARG A 614 6.19 -62.68 33.11
CA ARG A 614 5.54 -63.14 34.34
C ARG A 614 6.13 -62.50 35.60
N GLN A 615 7.45 -62.32 35.65
CA GLN A 615 8.11 -61.63 36.76
C GLN A 615 7.67 -60.17 36.84
N LEU A 616 7.68 -59.44 35.72
CA LEU A 616 7.22 -58.05 35.65
C LEU A 616 5.74 -57.91 36.06
N SER A 617 4.85 -58.78 35.57
CA SER A 617 3.43 -58.76 35.95
C SER A 617 3.16 -59.16 37.40
N ALA A 618 4.05 -59.91 38.04
CA ALA A 618 3.96 -60.23 39.46
C ALA A 618 4.40 -59.06 40.34
N PHE A 619 5.39 -58.27 39.91
CA PHE A 619 5.79 -57.05 40.60
C PHE A 619 4.68 -55.97 40.58
N ASP A 620 4.03 -55.73 39.43
CA ASP A 620 2.93 -54.75 39.32
C ASP A 620 1.71 -55.10 40.21
N LYS A 621 1.40 -56.39 40.37
CA LYS A 621 0.29 -56.85 41.22
C LYS A 621 0.59 -56.69 42.72
N VAL A 622 1.83 -56.93 43.14
CA VAL A 622 2.24 -56.77 44.54
C VAL A 622 2.28 -55.29 44.94
N GLU A 623 2.65 -54.39 44.03
CA GLU A 623 2.65 -52.94 44.27
C GLU A 623 1.21 -52.37 44.33
N GLN A 624 0.29 -52.84 43.48
CA GLN A 624 -1.13 -52.42 43.53
C GLN A 624 -1.89 -52.95 44.76
N GLU A 625 -1.61 -54.17 45.23
CA GLU A 625 -2.24 -54.69 46.46
C GLU A 625 -1.74 -53.96 47.72
N GLN A 626 -0.47 -53.56 47.78
CA GLN A 626 0.07 -52.77 48.91
C GLN A 626 -0.39 -51.31 48.93
N ILE A 627 -0.72 -50.71 47.78
CA ILE A 627 -1.23 -49.33 47.70
C ILE A 627 -2.70 -49.22 48.16
N SER A 628 -3.45 -50.33 48.18
CA SER A 628 -4.86 -50.34 48.59
C SER A 628 -5.09 -50.24 50.11
N VAL A 629 -4.04 -50.42 50.94
CA VAL A 629 -4.16 -50.48 52.41
C VAL A 629 -3.56 -49.25 53.13
N SER A 630 -2.99 -48.26 52.42
CA SER A 630 -2.22 -47.18 53.08
C SER A 630 -2.37 -45.78 52.49
N SER A 631 -3.57 -45.35 52.09
CA SER A 631 -3.82 -43.98 51.61
C SER A 631 -4.42 -43.03 52.67
N VAL A 632 -3.83 -43.02 53.87
CA VAL A 632 -3.93 -41.85 54.77
C VAL A 632 -2.51 -41.43 55.17
N SER A 633 -2.08 -40.29 54.62
CA SER A 633 -0.97 -39.43 55.03
C SER A 633 0.36 -39.52 54.26
N ARG A 634 0.72 -38.32 53.78
CA ARG A 634 2.06 -37.71 53.71
C ARG A 634 2.89 -37.84 52.42
N SER A 635 3.24 -36.63 52.00
CA SER A 635 4.09 -36.19 50.90
C SER A 635 5.60 -36.43 51.11
N SER A 636 6.32 -36.21 50.00
CA SER A 636 7.73 -35.83 49.85
C SER A 636 8.81 -36.91 49.99
N ALA A 637 9.39 -37.31 48.85
CA ALA A 637 10.83 -37.17 48.54
C ALA A 637 11.13 -37.81 47.17
N GLY A 638 11.58 -37.00 46.21
CA GLY A 638 12.03 -37.48 44.91
C GLY A 638 13.48 -37.99 44.95
N ARG A 639 13.74 -39.12 44.30
CA ARG A 639 15.07 -39.48 43.79
C ARG A 639 14.97 -39.93 42.33
N LEU A 640 15.92 -39.37 41.58
CA LEU A 640 16.13 -39.43 40.13
C LEU A 640 16.52 -40.84 39.64
N SER A 641 15.95 -41.28 38.52
CA SER A 641 16.70 -41.98 37.47
C SER A 641 15.97 -41.88 36.12
N THR A 642 16.71 -41.43 35.10
CA THR A 642 16.35 -41.48 33.67
C THR A 642 17.07 -42.68 33.04
N PRO A 643 16.51 -43.31 31.99
CA PRO A 643 16.80 -42.84 30.63
C PRO A 643 15.62 -42.88 29.65
N ARG A 644 15.46 -41.76 28.95
CA ARG A 644 15.24 -41.59 27.49
C ARG A 644 14.54 -42.73 26.72
N SER A 645 13.22 -42.61 26.57
CA SER A 645 12.51 -42.76 25.29
C SER A 645 11.18 -42.02 25.41
N SER A 646 10.87 -41.16 24.45
CA SER A 646 9.72 -40.24 24.53
C SER A 646 8.40 -40.98 24.28
N PRO A 647 7.41 -40.88 25.18
CA PRO A 647 6.01 -40.99 24.80
C PRO A 647 5.43 -39.57 24.65
N ALA A 648 4.59 -39.37 23.63
CA ALA A 648 3.79 -38.17 23.46
C ALA A 648 3.06 -37.81 24.77
N PRO A 649 2.88 -36.51 25.10
CA PRO A 649 2.33 -36.13 26.40
C PRO A 649 0.84 -36.48 26.45
N ALA A 650 0.51 -37.52 27.22
CA ALA A 650 -0.83 -37.78 27.70
C ALA A 650 -1.33 -36.55 28.46
N PHE A 651 -2.32 -35.86 27.88
CA PHE A 651 -3.13 -34.87 28.59
C PHE A 651 -3.97 -35.60 29.64
N ALA A 652 -3.44 -35.75 30.86
CA ALA A 652 -4.27 -36.00 32.03
C ALA A 652 -5.04 -34.70 32.34
N LYS A 653 -6.29 -34.61 31.88
CA LYS A 653 -7.22 -33.54 32.27
C LYS A 653 -7.98 -33.99 33.52
N SER A 654 -7.91 -33.16 34.55
CA SER A 654 -8.89 -33.13 35.65
C SER A 654 -10.32 -32.93 35.10
N PRO A 655 -11.37 -33.37 35.82
CA PRO A 655 -12.74 -33.19 35.37
C PRO A 655 -13.10 -31.70 35.44
N LEU A 656 -13.21 -31.05 34.28
CA LEU A 656 -13.90 -29.76 34.17
C LEU A 656 -15.42 -30.02 34.23
N PRO A 657 -16.19 -29.27 35.03
CA PRO A 657 -17.65 -29.32 34.99
C PRO A 657 -18.14 -28.90 33.61
N ASN A 658 -19.29 -29.45 33.20
CA ASN A 658 -20.01 -29.08 31.98
C ASN A 658 -20.34 -27.58 31.96
N GLU A 659 -19.43 -26.75 31.45
CA GLU A 659 -19.76 -25.46 30.87
C GLU A 659 -19.68 -25.60 29.35
N THR A 660 -20.85 -25.44 28.72
CA THR A 660 -20.97 -25.06 27.32
C THR A 660 -19.93 -23.98 27.01
N LEU A 661 -18.93 -24.29 26.19
CA LEU A 661 -18.01 -23.33 25.60
C LEU A 661 -18.82 -22.38 24.70
N GLN A 662 -19.50 -21.42 25.30
CA GLN A 662 -19.81 -20.17 24.64
C GLN A 662 -18.44 -19.56 24.32
N LEU A 663 -18.08 -19.55 23.05
CA LEU A 663 -17.06 -18.64 22.53
C LEU A 663 -17.46 -17.25 23.03
N VAL A 664 -16.79 -16.78 24.09
CA VAL A 664 -16.95 -15.42 24.58
C VAL A 664 -16.53 -14.54 23.42
N SER A 665 -17.49 -14.06 22.63
CA SER A 665 -17.23 -13.06 21.62
C SER A 665 -16.89 -11.81 22.40
N HIS A 666 -15.59 -11.55 22.59
CA HIS A 666 -15.16 -10.28 23.14
C HIS A 666 -15.78 -9.18 22.27
N PRO A 667 -16.49 -8.20 22.87
CA PRO A 667 -16.96 -7.07 22.09
C PRO A 667 -15.75 -6.43 21.40
N PRO A 668 -15.91 -5.91 20.17
CA PRO A 668 -14.82 -5.27 19.44
C PRO A 668 -14.16 -4.23 20.35
N THR A 669 -12.85 -4.34 20.52
CA THR A 669 -12.09 -3.46 21.41
C THR A 669 -12.28 -2.01 20.98
N SER A 670 -12.65 -1.14 21.93
CA SER A 670 -12.80 0.29 21.65
C SER A 670 -11.49 0.89 21.12
N PHE A 671 -11.58 1.71 20.06
CA PHE A 671 -10.44 2.41 19.47
C PHE A 671 -9.63 3.22 20.50
N TYR A 672 -10.30 3.80 21.49
CA TYR A 672 -9.64 4.52 22.59
C TYR A 672 -8.72 3.63 23.43
N ARG A 673 -9.08 2.35 23.62
CA ARG A 673 -8.24 1.39 24.34
C ARG A 673 -6.97 1.10 23.55
N LEU A 674 -7.06 0.95 22.23
CA LEU A 674 -5.88 0.77 21.36
C LEU A 674 -4.98 2.01 21.39
N LEU A 675 -5.55 3.22 21.36
CA LEU A 675 -4.78 4.46 21.44
C LEU A 675 -4.09 4.61 22.80
N SER A 676 -4.74 4.19 23.90
CA SER A 676 -4.15 4.23 25.25
C SER A 676 -2.91 3.33 25.39
N LEU A 677 -2.88 2.20 24.68
CA LEU A 677 -1.71 1.30 24.64
C LEU A 677 -0.50 1.95 23.94
N ASN A 678 -0.74 2.93 23.07
CA ASN A 678 0.30 3.69 22.37
C ASN A 678 0.76 4.96 23.13
N SER A 679 0.25 5.20 24.34
CA SER A 679 0.61 6.37 25.15
C SER A 679 2.11 6.55 25.45
N PRO A 680 2.95 5.50 25.56
CA PRO A 680 4.40 5.67 25.79
C PRO A 680 5.12 6.36 24.62
N GLU A 681 4.61 6.23 23.38
CA GLU A 681 5.19 6.75 22.15
C GLU A 681 4.45 8.00 21.62
N TRP A 682 3.70 8.69 22.48
CA TRP A 682 2.86 9.84 22.09
C TRP A 682 3.62 10.94 21.34
N LYS A 683 4.92 11.12 21.63
CA LYS A 683 5.78 12.09 20.94
C LYS A 683 5.98 11.72 19.47
N GLN A 684 6.33 10.46 19.17
CA GLN A 684 6.45 10.02 17.77
C GLN A 684 5.09 10.09 17.05
N GLY A 685 4.01 9.71 17.75
CA GLY A 685 2.64 9.81 17.23
C GLY A 685 2.24 11.25 16.87
N LEU A 686 2.56 12.22 17.72
CA LEU A 686 2.28 13.65 17.48
C LEU A 686 3.09 14.19 16.29
N ILE A 687 4.40 13.90 16.23
CA ILE A 687 5.26 14.31 15.12
C ILE A 687 4.77 13.71 13.79
N GLY A 688 4.41 12.43 13.79
CA GLY A 688 3.84 11.75 12.63
C GLY A 688 2.52 12.36 12.19
N SER A 689 1.64 12.71 13.14
CA SER A 689 0.34 13.33 12.87
C SER A 689 0.47 14.74 12.30
N LEU A 690 1.33 15.58 12.89
CA LEU A 690 1.62 16.92 12.37
C LEU A 690 2.23 16.87 10.97
N SER A 691 3.15 15.93 10.73
CA SER A 691 3.73 15.71 9.40
C SER A 691 2.68 15.23 8.38
N ALA A 692 1.73 14.39 8.79
CA ALA A 692 0.63 13.94 7.94
C ALA A 692 -0.32 15.08 7.58
N ILE A 693 -0.64 15.98 8.53
CA ILE A 693 -1.44 17.18 8.27
C ILE A 693 -0.72 18.10 7.26
N ALA A 694 0.58 18.34 7.47
CA ALA A 694 1.39 19.15 6.58
C ALA A 694 1.51 18.55 5.17
N PHE A 695 1.67 17.22 5.06
CA PHE A 695 1.66 16.54 3.76
C PHE A 695 0.28 16.59 3.10
N GLY A 696 -0.80 16.48 3.88
CA GLY A 696 -2.18 16.60 3.40
C GLY A 696 -2.51 17.97 2.80
N SER A 697 -1.91 19.06 3.29
CA SER A 697 -2.11 20.40 2.75
C SER A 697 -1.38 20.64 1.41
N VAL A 698 -0.40 19.80 1.05
CA VAL A 698 0.30 19.88 -0.24
C VAL A 698 -0.65 19.61 -1.41
N GLN A 699 -1.60 18.69 -1.27
CA GLN A 699 -2.49 18.31 -2.38
C GLN A 699 -3.44 19.45 -2.82
N PRO A 700 -4.12 20.19 -1.91
CA PRO A 700 -4.85 21.40 -2.28
C PRO A 700 -3.97 22.51 -2.87
N ILE A 701 -2.77 22.73 -2.32
CA ILE A 701 -1.82 23.73 -2.85
C ILE A 701 -1.42 23.36 -4.28
N TYR A 702 -1.16 22.08 -4.54
CA TYR A 702 -0.86 21.56 -5.87
C TYR A 702 -2.03 21.74 -6.85
N ALA A 703 -3.27 21.53 -6.41
CA ALA A 703 -4.45 21.80 -7.24
C ALA A 703 -4.57 23.29 -7.59
N LEU A 704 -4.30 24.19 -6.64
CA LEU A 704 -4.28 25.64 -6.87
C LEU A 704 -3.19 26.05 -7.86
N THR A 705 -1.99 25.49 -7.77
CA THR A 705 -0.90 25.81 -8.71
C THR A 705 -1.19 25.29 -10.13
N ILE A 706 -1.80 24.11 -10.27
CA ILE A 706 -2.29 23.62 -11.57
C ILE A 706 -3.35 24.56 -12.14
N GLY A 707 -4.34 24.96 -11.34
CA GLY A 707 -5.38 25.89 -11.79
C GLY A 707 -4.81 27.24 -12.22
N GLY A 708 -3.85 27.77 -11.46
CA GLY A 708 -3.12 28.99 -11.81
C GLY A 708 -2.31 28.87 -13.10
N MET A 709 -1.66 27.72 -13.35
CA MET A 709 -0.95 27.44 -14.60
C MET A 709 -1.88 27.46 -15.82
N ILE A 710 -3.05 26.80 -15.72
CA ILE A 710 -4.04 26.79 -16.81
C ILE A 710 -4.54 28.22 -17.07
N SER A 711 -4.86 28.97 -16.02
CA SER A 711 -5.25 30.38 -16.14
C SER A 711 -4.18 31.21 -16.86
N ALA A 712 -2.90 31.02 -16.52
CA ALA A 712 -1.79 31.71 -17.16
C ALA A 712 -1.61 31.37 -18.65
N PHE A 713 -1.98 30.16 -19.11
CA PHE A 713 -1.94 29.79 -20.54
C PHE A 713 -3.01 30.48 -21.38
N PHE A 714 -4.10 30.94 -20.76
CA PHE A 714 -5.24 31.55 -21.43
C PHE A 714 -5.47 33.02 -21.05
N ALA A 715 -4.70 33.54 -20.09
CA ALA A 715 -4.58 34.96 -19.86
C ALA A 715 -4.02 35.60 -21.14
N GLY A 716 -4.90 36.21 -21.94
CA GLY A 716 -4.45 37.02 -23.05
C GLY A 716 -3.59 38.17 -22.52
N ASP A 717 -2.72 38.72 -23.36
CA ASP A 717 -1.99 39.98 -23.13
C ASP A 717 -2.93 41.22 -22.98
N GLY A 718 -4.16 41.01 -22.52
CA GLY A 718 -5.32 41.84 -22.73
C GLY A 718 -5.83 42.61 -21.52
N ASP A 719 -4.98 42.90 -20.52
CA ASP A 719 -5.38 43.83 -19.43
C ASP A 719 -4.32 44.85 -19.02
N SER A 720 -3.23 44.98 -19.77
CA SER A 720 -2.25 46.07 -19.59
C SER A 720 -1.88 46.83 -20.87
N ASN A 721 -2.50 46.50 -22.01
CA ASN A 721 -2.15 47.10 -23.30
C ASN A 721 -3.34 47.42 -24.23
N ASN A 722 -4.47 47.89 -23.68
CA ASN A 722 -5.57 48.42 -24.49
C ASN A 722 -5.27 49.85 -24.99
N GLY A 723 -4.43 49.93 -26.03
CA GLY A 723 -4.18 51.14 -26.82
C GLY A 723 -5.20 51.35 -27.94
N ASN A 724 -6.47 51.02 -27.69
CA ASN A 724 -7.59 51.14 -28.65
C ASN A 724 -8.43 52.41 -28.42
N GLY A 725 -7.82 53.46 -27.87
CA GLY A 725 -8.47 54.76 -27.78
C GLY A 725 -8.04 55.70 -28.91
N ILE A 726 -8.84 56.73 -29.18
CA ILE A 726 -8.57 57.76 -30.17
C ILE A 726 -7.28 58.49 -29.78
N LYS A 727 -6.36 58.64 -30.73
CA LYS A 727 -5.15 59.47 -30.62
C LYS A 727 -5.37 60.72 -31.45
N LEU A 728 -5.41 61.89 -30.80
CA LEU A 728 -5.55 63.16 -31.53
C LEU A 728 -4.22 63.49 -32.22
N GLU A 729 -4.25 64.13 -33.39
CA GLU A 729 -3.02 64.55 -34.08
C GLU A 729 -2.23 65.61 -33.29
N LYS A 730 -2.93 66.45 -32.52
CA LYS A 730 -2.35 67.46 -31.65
C LYS A 730 -3.27 67.78 -30.48
N VAL A 731 -2.72 67.86 -29.27
CA VAL A 731 -3.44 68.32 -28.07
C VAL A 731 -3.29 69.83 -27.95
N THR A 732 -4.40 70.58 -27.98
CA THR A 732 -4.42 72.03 -27.72
C THR A 732 -4.55 72.33 -26.23
N GLY A 733 -5.10 71.39 -25.46
CA GLY A 733 -5.20 71.48 -24.01
C GLY A 733 -6.46 72.21 -23.51
N ARG A 734 -7.56 72.23 -24.27
CA ARG A 734 -8.87 72.68 -23.79
C ARG A 734 -9.49 71.60 -22.91
N ILE A 735 -9.87 71.95 -21.68
CA ILE A 735 -10.47 70.99 -20.74
C ILE A 735 -11.87 71.45 -20.38
N GLU A 736 -12.85 70.56 -20.49
CA GLU A 736 -14.26 70.88 -20.25
C GLU A 736 -14.93 69.77 -19.42
N LEU A 737 -15.32 70.10 -18.19
CA LEU A 737 -16.13 69.25 -17.32
C LEU A 737 -17.58 69.74 -17.42
N LYS A 738 -18.51 68.88 -17.82
CA LYS A 738 -19.95 69.20 -17.94
C LYS A 738 -20.79 68.35 -17.01
N LYS A 739 -21.49 69.01 -16.07
CA LYS A 739 -22.49 68.41 -15.17
C LYS A 739 -22.02 67.09 -14.55
N VAL A 740 -20.79 67.07 -14.05
CA VAL A 740 -20.16 65.88 -13.49
C VAL A 740 -20.70 65.60 -12.08
N ASP A 741 -21.29 64.43 -11.91
CA ASP A 741 -21.56 63.83 -10.60
C ASP A 741 -20.51 62.73 -10.34
N PHE A 742 -19.86 62.75 -9.18
CA PHE A 742 -18.82 61.77 -8.84
C PHE A 742 -18.82 61.39 -7.35
N ALA A 743 -18.73 60.09 -7.09
CA ALA A 743 -18.44 59.49 -5.78
C ALA A 743 -17.26 58.52 -5.92
N TYR A 744 -16.45 58.37 -4.86
CA TYR A 744 -15.37 57.38 -4.87
C TYR A 744 -15.96 55.96 -4.79
N PRO A 745 -15.40 54.96 -5.51
CA PRO A 745 -15.93 53.58 -5.48
C PRO A 745 -15.98 52.95 -4.09
N SER A 746 -15.10 53.37 -3.18
CA SER A 746 -15.07 52.92 -1.78
C SER A 746 -16.20 53.53 -0.92
N ARG A 747 -16.86 54.59 -1.40
CA ARG A 747 -17.95 55.31 -0.72
C ARG A 747 -18.99 55.82 -1.74
N PRO A 748 -19.71 54.92 -2.43
CA PRO A 748 -20.60 55.29 -3.54
C PRO A 748 -21.76 56.18 -3.11
N GLU A 749 -22.21 56.06 -1.86
CA GLU A 749 -23.32 56.85 -1.29
C GLU A 749 -22.99 58.33 -1.09
N THR A 750 -21.72 58.73 -1.17
CA THR A 750 -21.28 60.10 -0.85
C THR A 750 -20.76 60.82 -2.10
N LEU A 751 -21.63 61.58 -2.77
CA LEU A 751 -21.25 62.42 -3.91
C LEU A 751 -20.32 63.56 -3.48
N VAL A 752 -19.08 63.51 -3.99
CA VAL A 752 -18.02 64.51 -3.79
C VAL A 752 -18.16 65.67 -4.77
N LEU A 753 -18.47 65.38 -6.03
CA LEU A 753 -18.81 66.39 -7.05
C LEU A 753 -20.29 66.28 -7.41
N ARG A 754 -20.98 67.42 -7.52
CA ARG A 754 -22.44 67.49 -7.74
C ARG A 754 -22.75 68.46 -8.87
N GLN A 755 -23.06 67.96 -10.05
CA GLN A 755 -23.28 68.72 -11.28
C GLN A 755 -22.13 69.70 -11.59
N PHE A 756 -20.90 69.30 -11.24
CA PHE A 756 -19.72 70.13 -11.36
C PHE A 756 -19.48 70.49 -12.83
N SER A 757 -19.30 71.78 -13.12
CA SER A 757 -19.04 72.27 -14.47
C SER A 757 -17.94 73.32 -14.45
N LEU A 758 -16.90 73.09 -15.25
CA LEU A 758 -15.72 73.95 -15.36
C LEU A 758 -15.15 73.86 -16.78
N GLU A 759 -14.81 75.01 -17.35
CA GLU A 759 -14.13 75.10 -18.64
C GLU A 759 -12.79 75.82 -18.46
N VAL A 760 -11.71 75.20 -18.93
CA VAL A 760 -10.36 75.74 -18.91
C VAL A 760 -9.89 75.95 -20.35
N LYS A 761 -9.47 77.18 -20.65
CA LYS A 761 -9.03 77.56 -22.00
C LYS A 761 -7.58 77.10 -22.26
N PRO A 762 -7.24 76.71 -23.50
CA PRO A 762 -5.87 76.41 -23.90
C PRO A 762 -4.87 77.48 -23.48
N GLY A 763 -3.74 77.07 -22.90
CA GLY A 763 -2.63 77.97 -22.55
C GLY A 763 -2.90 78.95 -21.40
N THR A 764 -4.04 78.81 -20.71
CA THR A 764 -4.37 79.63 -19.54
C THR A 764 -4.16 78.87 -18.23
N SER A 765 -3.95 79.62 -17.16
CA SER A 765 -3.75 79.14 -15.80
C SER A 765 -5.03 79.31 -14.97
N THR A 766 -5.60 78.21 -14.50
CA THR A 766 -6.85 78.18 -13.71
C THR A 766 -6.60 77.67 -12.29
N GLY A 767 -6.94 78.47 -11.28
CA GLY A 767 -6.84 78.12 -9.87
C GLY A 767 -8.13 77.52 -9.32
N LEU A 768 -8.05 76.39 -8.63
CA LEU A 768 -9.14 75.79 -7.85
C LEU A 768 -8.93 76.07 -6.36
N VAL A 769 -9.84 76.85 -5.76
CA VAL A 769 -9.74 77.29 -4.36
C VAL A 769 -11.03 76.95 -3.62
N GLY A 770 -10.94 76.52 -2.36
CA GLY A 770 -12.12 76.13 -1.58
C GLY A 770 -11.73 75.45 -0.27
N THR A 771 -12.73 75.15 0.57
CA THR A 771 -12.53 74.44 1.84
C THR A 771 -11.93 73.05 1.64
N SER A 772 -11.34 72.46 2.68
CA SER A 772 -10.88 71.07 2.61
C SER A 772 -12.08 70.13 2.40
N GLY A 773 -11.94 69.12 1.55
CA GLY A 773 -13.01 68.16 1.25
C GLY A 773 -14.05 68.58 0.21
N CYS A 774 -13.96 69.77 -0.40
CA CYS A 774 -14.93 70.23 -1.41
C CYS A 774 -14.76 69.64 -2.83
N GLY A 775 -13.82 68.70 -3.02
CA GLY A 775 -13.61 67.98 -4.28
C GLY A 775 -12.54 68.54 -5.23
N LYS A 776 -11.64 69.44 -4.76
CA LYS A 776 -10.57 70.03 -5.60
C LYS A 776 -9.67 68.98 -6.24
N SER A 777 -9.02 68.12 -5.44
CA SER A 777 -8.09 67.09 -5.94
C SER A 777 -8.81 66.00 -6.75
N THR A 778 -10.10 65.81 -6.50
CA THR A 778 -10.95 64.92 -7.31
C THR A 778 -11.02 65.40 -8.77
N VAL A 779 -11.05 66.71 -9.03
CA VAL A 779 -11.02 67.26 -10.40
C VAL A 779 -9.75 66.86 -11.15
N ILE A 780 -8.58 66.92 -10.51
CA ILE A 780 -7.32 66.45 -11.09
C ILE A 780 -7.38 64.94 -11.38
N GLY A 781 -7.91 64.15 -10.44
CA GLY A 781 -8.06 62.71 -10.62
C GLY A 781 -8.93 62.32 -11.82
N LEU A 782 -10.01 63.08 -12.08
CA LEU A 782 -10.87 62.88 -13.24
C LEU A 782 -10.18 63.30 -14.55
N ILE A 783 -9.40 64.38 -14.54
CA ILE A 783 -8.64 64.84 -15.71
C ILE A 783 -7.48 63.87 -16.04
N GLN A 784 -6.87 63.22 -15.05
CA GLN A 784 -5.87 62.16 -15.25
C GLN A 784 -6.49 60.80 -15.60
N ARG A 785 -7.83 60.71 -15.61
CA ARG A 785 -8.60 59.48 -15.77
C ARG A 785 -8.12 58.40 -14.79
N PHE A 786 -7.90 58.77 -13.52
CA PHE A 786 -7.75 57.79 -12.44
C PHE A 786 -9.10 57.15 -12.10
N TYR A 787 -10.18 57.89 -12.34
CA TYR A 787 -11.55 57.42 -12.20
C TYR A 787 -12.35 57.91 -13.41
N ASP A 788 -13.32 57.12 -13.85
CA ASP A 788 -14.32 57.52 -14.84
C ASP A 788 -15.56 58.09 -14.12
N VAL A 789 -16.30 58.97 -14.81
CA VAL A 789 -17.54 59.56 -14.28
C VAL A 789 -18.75 58.74 -14.72
N GLU A 790 -19.68 58.50 -13.79
CA GLU A 790 -20.95 57.80 -14.08
C GLU A 790 -21.96 58.71 -14.79
N ARG A 791 -21.96 60.01 -14.44
CA ARG A 791 -22.87 61.00 -15.00
C ARG A 791 -22.15 62.31 -15.31
N GLY A 792 -22.42 62.85 -16.50
CA GLY A 792 -21.69 63.99 -17.08
C GLY A 792 -20.60 63.53 -18.05
N SER A 793 -19.75 64.46 -18.46
CA SER A 793 -18.61 64.17 -19.35
C SER A 793 -17.40 65.03 -18.99
N VAL A 794 -16.21 64.44 -19.08
CA VAL A 794 -14.92 65.14 -19.01
C VAL A 794 -14.31 65.09 -20.40
N LYS A 795 -14.17 66.26 -21.04
CA LYS A 795 -13.69 66.37 -22.41
C LYS A 795 -12.34 67.07 -22.46
N VAL A 796 -11.45 66.55 -23.30
CA VAL A 796 -10.18 67.18 -23.69
C VAL A 796 -10.24 67.45 -25.19
N ASP A 797 -10.05 68.71 -25.57
CA ASP A 797 -10.14 69.17 -26.96
C ASP A 797 -11.44 68.76 -27.68
N GLY A 798 -12.54 68.65 -26.92
CA GLY A 798 -13.87 68.30 -27.43
C GLY A 798 -14.20 66.80 -27.45
N VAL A 799 -13.21 65.92 -27.24
CA VAL A 799 -13.38 64.46 -27.16
C VAL A 799 -13.50 64.03 -25.70
N ASP A 800 -14.41 63.10 -25.40
CA ASP A 800 -14.54 62.55 -24.04
C ASP A 800 -13.29 61.74 -23.69
N ILE A 801 -12.76 61.95 -22.48
CA ILE A 801 -11.52 61.29 -22.04
C ILE A 801 -11.65 59.76 -22.00
N ARG A 802 -12.89 59.23 -21.93
CA ARG A 802 -13.19 57.80 -22.00
C ARG A 802 -12.83 57.18 -23.35
N ASP A 803 -12.92 57.96 -24.41
CA ASP A 803 -12.67 57.52 -25.78
C ASP A 803 -11.20 57.68 -26.20
N LEU A 804 -10.39 58.40 -25.42
CA LEU A 804 -8.97 58.62 -25.70
C LEU A 804 -8.10 57.44 -25.25
N ASP A 805 -7.00 57.21 -25.98
CA ASP A 805 -5.95 56.28 -25.55
C ASP A 805 -5.29 56.83 -24.29
N ILE A 806 -5.39 56.09 -23.19
CA ILE A 806 -4.98 56.58 -21.88
C ILE A 806 -3.47 56.74 -21.75
N GLN A 807 -2.68 55.86 -22.37
CA GLN A 807 -1.22 55.94 -22.33
C GLN A 807 -0.73 57.14 -23.15
N TRP A 808 -1.31 57.31 -24.35
CA TRP A 808 -1.03 58.42 -25.25
C TRP A 808 -1.46 59.76 -24.65
N TYR A 809 -2.66 59.86 -24.08
CA TYR A 809 -3.15 61.08 -23.44
C TYR A 809 -2.26 61.45 -22.25
N ARG A 810 -1.97 60.48 -21.36
CA ARG A 810 -1.13 60.75 -20.19
C ARG A 810 0.24 61.28 -20.61
N ARG A 811 0.87 60.83 -21.72
CA ARG A 811 2.15 61.39 -22.21
C ARG A 811 2.11 62.91 -22.38
N HIS A 812 0.96 63.48 -22.75
CA HIS A 812 0.77 64.92 -22.97
C HIS A 812 0.40 65.72 -21.70
N THR A 813 0.31 65.05 -20.54
CA THR A 813 -0.02 65.65 -19.25
C THR A 813 1.09 65.43 -18.23
N ALA A 814 1.26 66.35 -17.28
CA ALA A 814 2.09 66.10 -16.09
C ALA A 814 1.37 66.52 -14.82
N LEU A 815 1.58 65.74 -13.76
CA LEU A 815 1.05 65.99 -12.43
C LEU A 815 2.21 66.23 -11.46
N VAL A 816 2.15 67.33 -10.72
CA VAL A 816 3.01 67.60 -9.56
C VAL A 816 2.11 67.54 -8.32
N SER A 817 2.28 66.51 -7.51
CA SER A 817 1.50 66.27 -6.30
C SER A 817 2.01 67.05 -5.10
N GLN A 818 1.18 67.14 -4.06
CA GLN A 818 1.50 67.75 -2.77
C GLN A 818 2.71 67.08 -2.12
N GLU A 819 2.69 65.75 -2.05
CA GLU A 819 3.81 64.93 -1.60
C GLU A 819 4.36 64.15 -2.80
N PRO A 820 5.47 64.61 -3.41
CA PRO A 820 6.08 63.93 -4.52
C PRO A 820 6.82 62.68 -4.04
N VAL A 821 6.49 61.55 -4.66
CA VAL A 821 7.17 60.27 -4.39
C VAL A 821 8.47 60.21 -5.19
N ILE A 822 9.56 60.02 -4.46
CA ILE A 822 10.89 59.70 -5.01
C ILE A 822 11.07 58.18 -4.88
N TYR A 823 11.26 57.51 -6.01
CA TYR A 823 11.49 56.08 -6.06
C TYR A 823 12.92 55.75 -5.61
N SER A 824 13.10 54.55 -5.03
CA SER A 824 14.42 54.03 -4.71
C SER A 824 15.26 53.89 -5.98
N GLY A 825 16.36 54.63 -6.07
CA GLY A 825 17.23 54.72 -7.24
C GLY A 825 18.00 56.03 -7.26
N THR A 826 18.69 56.34 -8.35
CA THR A 826 19.45 57.59 -8.45
C THR A 826 18.53 58.81 -8.60
N ILE A 827 19.03 60.01 -8.27
CA ILE A 827 18.31 61.27 -8.56
C ILE A 827 18.03 61.37 -10.07
N ARG A 828 19.01 60.98 -10.89
CA ARG A 828 18.89 60.88 -12.34
C ARG A 828 17.70 60.04 -12.76
N ASP A 829 17.57 58.81 -12.27
CA ASP A 829 16.47 57.90 -12.64
C ASP A 829 15.11 58.49 -12.25
N ASN A 830 15.07 59.19 -11.11
CA ASN A 830 13.88 59.89 -10.67
C ASN A 830 13.48 61.06 -11.57
N ILE A 831 14.41 61.74 -12.24
CA ILE A 831 14.11 62.80 -13.21
C ILE A 831 13.75 62.18 -14.57
N VAL A 832 14.51 61.18 -15.03
CA VAL A 832 14.31 60.46 -16.30
C VAL A 832 12.95 59.74 -16.35
N PHE A 833 12.36 59.42 -15.19
CA PHE A 833 11.00 58.86 -15.12
C PHE A 833 9.93 59.70 -15.85
N GLY A 834 10.19 60.98 -16.14
CA GLY A 834 9.29 61.85 -16.91
C GLY A 834 9.26 61.52 -18.41
N LYS A 835 10.36 61.02 -18.98
CA LYS A 835 10.53 60.66 -20.39
C LYS A 835 11.72 59.69 -20.52
N LEU A 836 11.46 58.47 -20.97
CA LEU A 836 12.47 57.42 -21.15
C LEU A 836 13.43 57.77 -22.32
N ASP A 837 14.65 57.25 -22.26
CA ASP A 837 15.70 57.36 -23.29
C ASP A 837 16.15 58.80 -23.63
N VAL A 838 16.36 59.62 -22.60
CA VAL A 838 16.76 61.04 -22.75
C VAL A 838 18.25 61.24 -22.46
N PRO A 839 18.98 62.03 -23.28
CA PRO A 839 20.41 62.32 -23.05
C PRO A 839 20.63 63.18 -21.79
N GLU A 840 21.79 63.03 -21.15
CA GLU A 840 22.17 63.74 -19.90
C GLU A 840 22.00 65.27 -19.96
N ASN A 841 22.25 65.87 -21.12
CA ASN A 841 22.12 67.31 -21.29
C ASN A 841 20.67 67.78 -21.05
N GLU A 842 19.67 67.03 -21.51
CA GLU A 842 18.26 67.37 -21.29
C GLU A 842 17.86 67.22 -19.81
N VAL A 843 18.41 66.22 -19.11
CA VAL A 843 18.18 66.01 -17.67
C VAL A 843 18.74 67.17 -16.85
N THR A 844 19.96 67.62 -17.17
CA THR A 844 20.59 68.75 -16.48
C THR A 844 19.88 70.09 -16.77
N VAL A 845 19.42 70.30 -18.01
CA VAL A 845 18.60 71.47 -18.38
C VAL A 845 17.28 71.49 -17.62
N ALA A 846 16.58 70.35 -17.54
CA ALA A 846 15.33 70.25 -16.78
C ALA A 846 15.55 70.49 -15.28
N ALA A 847 16.64 69.97 -14.71
CA ALA A 847 17.01 70.21 -13.33
C ALA A 847 17.39 71.67 -13.04
N ARG A 848 18.06 72.37 -13.97
CA ARG A 848 18.33 73.82 -13.85
C ARG A 848 17.05 74.63 -13.89
N ALA A 849 16.16 74.33 -14.84
CA ALA A 849 14.88 75.01 -14.96
C ALA A 849 14.00 74.84 -13.69
N ALA A 850 14.12 73.69 -13.02
CA ALA A 850 13.45 73.39 -11.76
C ALA A 850 14.17 73.90 -10.50
N ASN A 851 15.24 74.70 -10.63
CA ASN A 851 16.10 75.14 -9.50
C ASN A 851 16.68 73.97 -8.67
N ALA A 852 16.84 72.79 -9.27
CA ALA A 852 17.33 71.58 -8.61
C ALA A 852 18.84 71.34 -8.80
N HIS A 853 19.41 71.83 -9.91
CA HIS A 853 20.80 71.54 -10.30
C HIS A 853 21.84 71.91 -9.25
N GLU A 854 21.71 73.06 -8.59
CA GLU A 854 22.70 73.53 -7.61
C GLU A 854 22.79 72.60 -6.40
N PHE A 855 21.64 72.18 -5.84
CA PHE A 855 21.66 71.27 -4.69
C PHE A 855 22.06 69.86 -5.10
N ILE A 856 21.65 69.38 -6.29
CA ILE A 856 22.06 68.06 -6.78
C ILE A 856 23.58 68.03 -6.97
N SER A 857 24.16 69.09 -7.54
CA SER A 857 25.61 69.18 -7.77
C SER A 857 26.42 69.33 -6.47
N SER A 858 25.78 69.76 -5.38
CA SER A 858 26.41 69.80 -4.05
C SER A 858 26.48 68.44 -3.34
N LEU A 859 25.76 67.43 -3.85
CA LEU A 859 25.80 66.06 -3.31
C LEU A 859 27.06 65.35 -3.79
N LYS A 860 27.57 64.43 -2.97
CA LYS A 860 28.84 63.72 -3.18
C LYS A 860 28.94 63.06 -4.57
N ASP A 861 27.86 62.42 -5.01
CA ASP A 861 27.79 61.68 -6.28
C ASP A 861 26.91 62.41 -7.31
N GLY A 862 26.61 63.69 -7.09
CA GLY A 862 25.81 64.51 -8.01
C GLY A 862 24.46 63.88 -8.36
N TYR A 863 24.22 63.69 -9.66
CA TYR A 863 23.00 63.07 -10.20
C TYR A 863 22.91 61.55 -9.94
N ASP A 864 24.03 60.88 -9.70
CA ASP A 864 24.09 59.44 -9.41
C ASP A 864 23.85 59.13 -7.93
N THR A 865 23.62 60.15 -7.10
CA THR A 865 23.29 59.98 -5.68
C THR A 865 22.03 59.12 -5.51
N GLU A 866 22.13 58.01 -4.80
CA GLU A 866 20.97 57.15 -4.48
C GLU A 866 20.03 57.82 -3.47
N CYS A 867 18.74 57.82 -3.79
CA CYS A 867 17.65 58.33 -2.95
C CYS A 867 16.63 57.22 -2.70
N GLY A 868 15.92 57.28 -1.57
CA GLY A 868 14.92 56.27 -1.16
C GLY A 868 15.10 55.80 0.28
N GLU A 869 14.47 54.70 0.68
CA GLU A 869 14.53 54.19 2.07
C GLU A 869 15.95 53.82 2.52
N ARG A 870 16.83 53.45 1.58
CA ARG A 870 18.25 53.10 1.84
C ARG A 870 19.25 54.18 1.39
N GLY A 871 18.77 55.27 0.80
CA GLY A 871 19.60 56.34 0.22
C GLY A 871 19.51 57.66 0.99
N VAL A 872 19.98 58.74 0.37
CA VAL A 872 19.93 60.10 0.95
C VAL A 872 18.47 60.55 1.12
N GLN A 873 18.14 61.03 2.33
CA GLN A 873 16.84 61.61 2.63
C GLN A 873 16.78 63.06 2.17
N LEU A 874 15.95 63.33 1.16
CA LEU A 874 15.73 64.66 0.60
C LEU A 874 14.67 65.44 1.39
N SER A 875 14.85 66.76 1.51
CA SER A 875 13.82 67.64 2.09
C SER A 875 12.58 67.74 1.19
N GLY A 876 11.43 68.12 1.75
CA GLY A 876 10.19 68.31 0.97
C GLY A 876 10.41 69.22 -0.25
N GLY A 877 11.13 70.34 -0.07
CA GLY A 877 11.44 71.28 -1.15
C GLY A 877 12.41 70.72 -2.21
N GLN A 878 13.31 69.82 -1.84
CA GLN A 878 14.17 69.11 -2.80
C GLN A 878 13.37 68.08 -3.61
N LYS A 879 12.50 67.30 -2.94
CA LYS A 879 11.62 66.33 -3.61
C LYS A 879 10.68 67.04 -4.61
N GLN A 880 10.14 68.21 -4.23
CA GLN A 880 9.28 69.02 -5.11
C GLN A 880 10.00 69.48 -6.37
N ARG A 881 11.24 69.96 -6.25
CA ARG A 881 12.04 70.41 -7.38
C ARG A 881 12.43 69.26 -8.31
N ILE A 882 12.66 68.05 -7.79
CA ILE A 882 12.88 66.85 -8.62
C ILE A 882 11.58 66.48 -9.38
N ALA A 883 10.42 66.53 -8.72
CA ALA A 883 9.14 66.28 -9.38
C ALA A 883 8.82 67.32 -10.46
N ILE A 884 9.17 68.59 -10.24
CA ILE A 884 9.06 69.64 -11.25
C ILE A 884 10.04 69.36 -12.40
N ALA A 885 11.29 68.98 -12.13
CA ALA A 885 12.24 68.60 -13.18
C ALA A 885 11.71 67.44 -14.04
N ARG A 886 11.09 66.43 -13.42
CA ARG A 886 10.39 65.32 -14.09
C ARG A 886 9.27 65.82 -14.99
N ALA A 887 8.48 66.78 -14.52
CA ALA A 887 7.40 67.39 -15.31
C ALA A 887 7.92 68.28 -16.45
N ILE A 888 9.05 68.98 -16.26
CA ILE A 888 9.71 69.78 -17.30
C ILE A 888 10.24 68.86 -18.41
N LEU A 889 10.92 67.77 -18.05
CA LEU A 889 11.50 66.80 -18.99
C LEU A 889 10.44 66.19 -19.91
N ARG A 890 9.23 65.98 -19.39
CA ARG A 890 8.08 65.43 -20.13
C ARG A 890 7.51 66.40 -21.16
N ASN A 891 7.73 67.71 -21.00
CA ASN A 891 7.17 68.79 -21.82
C ASN A 891 5.64 68.66 -22.09
N PRO A 892 4.79 68.61 -21.05
CA PRO A 892 3.34 68.44 -21.19
C PRO A 892 2.64 69.64 -21.82
N THR A 893 1.51 69.38 -22.48
CA THR A 893 0.55 70.42 -22.94
C THR A 893 -0.41 70.85 -21.82
N VAL A 894 -0.75 69.91 -20.93
CA VAL A 894 -1.59 70.12 -19.75
C VAL A 894 -0.78 69.87 -18.48
N LEU A 895 -0.66 70.88 -17.64
CA LEU A 895 0.03 70.82 -16.35
C LEU A 895 -0.97 70.84 -15.19
N LEU A 896 -0.89 69.86 -14.31
CA LEU A 896 -1.74 69.75 -13.13
C LEU A 896 -0.87 69.91 -11.88
N LEU A 897 -1.17 70.90 -11.06
CA LEU A 897 -0.45 71.21 -9.83
C LEU A 897 -1.41 71.00 -8.65
N ASP A 898 -1.16 69.98 -7.84
CA ASP A 898 -1.97 69.68 -6.65
C ASP A 898 -1.21 70.11 -5.39
N GLU A 899 -1.50 71.31 -4.88
CA GLU A 899 -0.89 71.86 -3.65
C GLU A 899 0.64 71.84 -3.62
N ALA A 900 1.28 72.08 -4.77
CA ALA A 900 2.72 71.91 -4.97
C ALA A 900 3.64 72.80 -4.11
N THR A 901 3.11 73.79 -3.39
CA THR A 901 3.85 74.69 -2.47
C THR A 901 3.47 74.50 -1.00
N SER A 902 2.67 73.48 -0.69
CA SER A 902 2.28 73.17 0.69
C SER A 902 3.38 72.41 1.44
N ALA A 903 3.40 72.53 2.77
CA ALA A 903 4.39 71.87 3.64
C ALA A 903 5.89 72.18 3.37
N LEU A 904 6.19 73.34 2.76
CA LEU A 904 7.56 73.83 2.52
C LEU A 904 7.97 74.97 3.45
N ASP A 905 9.26 75.07 3.76
CA ASP A 905 9.88 76.24 4.39
C ASP A 905 9.93 77.44 3.42
N VAL A 906 10.06 78.65 3.96
CA VAL A 906 9.94 79.90 3.20
C VAL A 906 10.95 79.99 2.05
N GLN A 907 12.19 79.51 2.25
CA GLN A 907 13.23 79.56 1.22
C GLN A 907 12.97 78.54 0.10
N SER A 908 12.66 77.29 0.45
CA SER A 908 12.29 76.28 -0.56
C SER A 908 11.02 76.64 -1.33
N GLU A 909 10.05 77.26 -0.67
CA GLU A 909 8.79 77.69 -1.29
C GLU A 909 9.03 78.71 -2.41
N GLN A 910 9.88 79.72 -2.19
CA GLN A 910 10.22 80.71 -3.23
C GLN A 910 10.87 80.04 -4.45
N LEU A 911 11.84 79.16 -4.21
CA LEU A 911 12.53 78.44 -5.29
C LEU A 911 11.61 77.50 -6.08
N VAL A 912 10.66 76.85 -5.40
CA VAL A 912 9.64 75.99 -6.01
C VAL A 912 8.64 76.84 -6.79
N GLN A 913 8.16 77.95 -6.24
CA GLN A 913 7.22 78.85 -6.91
C GLN A 913 7.82 79.44 -8.19
N GLU A 914 9.09 79.87 -8.17
CA GLU A 914 9.79 80.33 -9.38
C GLU A 914 9.87 79.24 -10.45
N ALA A 915 10.14 78.00 -10.06
CA ALA A 915 10.18 76.86 -10.98
C ALA A 915 8.79 76.57 -11.56
N LEU A 916 7.74 76.68 -10.74
CA LEU A 916 6.34 76.53 -11.16
C LEU A 916 5.92 77.64 -12.14
N ASP A 917 6.26 78.90 -11.86
CA ASP A 917 5.94 80.02 -12.74
C ASP A 917 6.62 79.85 -14.11
N ARG A 918 7.86 79.34 -14.16
CA ARG A 918 8.55 79.04 -15.44
C ARG A 918 7.90 77.91 -16.23
N ILE A 919 7.50 76.82 -15.58
CA ILE A 919 6.90 75.66 -16.28
C ILE A 919 5.47 75.95 -16.74
N MET A 920 4.76 76.89 -16.10
CA MET A 920 3.37 77.23 -16.44
C MET A 920 3.22 78.03 -17.74
N VAL A 921 4.27 78.75 -18.17
CA VAL A 921 4.21 79.61 -19.38
C VAL A 921 3.90 78.77 -20.62
N GLY A 922 2.85 79.16 -21.34
CA GLY A 922 2.46 78.54 -22.62
C GLY A 922 1.77 77.18 -22.50
N ARG A 923 1.38 76.75 -21.30
CA ARG A 923 0.71 75.46 -21.05
C ARG A 923 -0.64 75.66 -20.38
N THR A 924 -1.61 74.81 -20.70
CA THR A 924 -2.86 74.81 -19.94
C THR A 924 -2.56 74.30 -18.53
N THR A 925 -2.74 75.15 -17.53
CA THR A 925 -2.39 74.79 -16.15
C THR A 925 -3.61 74.82 -15.24
N ILE A 926 -3.81 73.76 -14.46
CA ILE A 926 -4.76 73.74 -13.36
C ILE A 926 -4.00 73.66 -12.04
N VAL A 927 -4.25 74.62 -11.16
CA VAL A 927 -3.55 74.77 -9.88
C VAL A 927 -4.53 74.63 -8.73
N ILE A 928 -4.37 73.61 -7.91
CA ILE A 928 -5.02 73.55 -6.60
C ILE A 928 -4.07 74.21 -5.61
N ALA A 929 -4.51 75.30 -4.99
CA ALA A 929 -3.69 76.07 -4.09
C ALA A 929 -4.40 76.31 -2.76
N HIS A 930 -3.68 76.06 -1.68
CA HIS A 930 -4.08 76.43 -0.33
C HIS A 930 -3.49 77.78 0.12
N ARG A 931 -2.53 78.35 -0.63
CA ARG A 931 -1.87 79.63 -0.34
C ARG A 931 -2.29 80.71 -1.34
N LEU A 932 -2.60 81.91 -0.83
CA LEU A 932 -3.02 83.04 -1.66
C LEU A 932 -1.94 83.52 -2.64
N ASN A 933 -0.66 83.36 -2.32
CA ASN A 933 0.42 83.85 -3.19
C ASN A 933 0.48 83.10 -4.53
N THR A 934 0.24 81.79 -4.52
CA THR A 934 0.28 80.94 -5.73
C THR A 934 -0.89 81.22 -6.70
N ILE A 935 -1.97 81.87 -6.24
CA ILE A 935 -3.16 82.13 -7.07
C ILE A 935 -3.27 83.57 -7.59
N LYS A 936 -2.45 84.50 -7.11
CA LYS A 936 -2.56 85.93 -7.45
C LYS A 936 -2.38 86.20 -8.95
N ASN A 937 -1.49 85.45 -9.58
CA ASN A 937 -1.07 85.66 -10.96
C ASN A 937 -1.78 84.73 -11.97
N LEU A 938 -2.83 84.03 -11.54
CA LEU A 938 -3.58 83.11 -12.40
C LEU A 938 -4.59 83.87 -13.27
N ASP A 939 -4.80 83.37 -14.49
CA ASP A 939 -5.73 83.96 -15.46
C ASP A 939 -7.19 83.83 -15.02
N MET A 940 -7.51 82.77 -14.30
CA MET A 940 -8.84 82.52 -13.74
C MET A 940 -8.74 81.80 -12.40
N ILE A 941 -9.61 82.14 -11.47
CA ILE A 941 -9.81 81.40 -10.21
C ILE A 941 -11.26 80.93 -10.18
N ALA A 942 -11.47 79.66 -9.85
CA ALA A 942 -12.76 79.05 -9.60
C ALA A 942 -12.84 78.63 -8.12
N PHE A 943 -13.78 79.24 -7.40
CA PHE A 943 -14.05 78.90 -6.01
C PHE A 943 -15.03 77.73 -5.93
N VAL A 944 -14.61 76.63 -5.28
CA VAL A 944 -15.35 75.38 -5.18
C VAL A 944 -15.88 75.19 -3.76
N ALA A 945 -17.18 75.01 -3.62
CA ALA A 945 -17.86 74.69 -2.37
C ALA A 945 -18.92 73.61 -2.61
N ASP A 946 -19.05 72.65 -1.69
CA ASP A 946 -20.01 71.54 -1.76
C ASP A 946 -20.05 70.79 -3.11
N GLY A 947 -18.87 70.61 -3.73
CA GLY A 947 -18.75 69.90 -5.01
C GLY A 947 -19.21 70.68 -6.23
N LYS A 948 -19.37 72.01 -6.13
CA LYS A 948 -19.80 72.93 -7.20
C LYS A 948 -18.88 74.14 -7.33
N VAL A 949 -18.79 74.71 -8.53
CA VAL A 949 -18.14 76.01 -8.77
C VAL A 949 -19.14 77.12 -8.41
N VAL A 950 -18.85 77.90 -7.37
CA VAL A 950 -19.72 78.96 -6.83
C VAL A 950 -19.35 80.32 -7.42
N GLU A 951 -18.06 80.62 -7.52
CA GLU A 951 -17.56 81.88 -8.07
C GLU A 951 -16.46 81.61 -9.09
N LYS A 952 -16.39 82.43 -10.14
CA LYS A 952 -15.28 82.43 -11.10
C LYS A 952 -14.92 83.85 -11.53
N GLY A 953 -13.64 84.11 -11.73
CA GLY A 953 -13.12 85.39 -12.18
C GLY A 953 -11.62 85.52 -11.94
N THR A 954 -11.04 86.68 -12.29
CA THR A 954 -9.65 86.99 -11.94
C THR A 954 -9.53 87.31 -10.46
N TYR A 955 -8.32 87.25 -9.90
CA TYR A 955 -8.07 87.57 -8.49
C TYR A 955 -8.62 88.95 -8.10
N ALA A 956 -8.42 89.97 -8.93
CA ALA A 956 -8.93 91.32 -8.70
C ALA A 956 -10.47 91.38 -8.72
N GLN A 957 -11.11 90.69 -9.67
CA GLN A 957 -12.57 90.63 -9.78
C GLN A 957 -13.22 89.95 -8.57
N LEU A 958 -12.67 88.82 -8.13
CA LEU A 958 -13.20 88.08 -6.98
C LEU A 958 -12.98 88.83 -5.66
N LYS A 959 -11.87 89.56 -5.53
CA LYS A 959 -11.59 90.41 -4.37
C LYS A 959 -12.54 91.60 -4.26
N GLN A 960 -12.96 92.17 -5.40
CA GLN A 960 -13.95 93.25 -5.43
C GLN A 960 -15.37 92.77 -5.12
N LYS A 961 -15.73 91.54 -5.51
CA LYS A 961 -17.07 90.97 -5.29
C LYS A 961 -17.46 90.73 -3.82
N ARG A 962 -16.50 90.78 -2.88
CA ARG A 962 -16.72 90.49 -1.44
C ARG A 962 -17.49 89.18 -1.17
N GLY A 963 -17.31 88.19 -2.03
CA GLY A 963 -17.98 86.89 -1.96
C GLY A 963 -17.24 85.84 -1.13
N ALA A 964 -17.54 84.56 -1.37
CA ALA A 964 -16.94 83.43 -0.66
C ALA A 964 -15.41 83.38 -0.82
N PHE A 965 -14.88 83.75 -1.99
CA PHE A 965 -13.44 83.89 -2.20
C PHE A 965 -12.81 84.99 -1.35
N PHE A 966 -13.49 86.15 -1.22
CA PHE A 966 -12.99 87.27 -0.40
C PHE A 966 -12.88 86.88 1.07
N ASN A 967 -13.88 86.17 1.61
CA ASN A 967 -13.87 85.68 2.99
C ASN A 967 -12.68 84.74 3.26
N LEU A 968 -12.41 83.80 2.34
CA LEU A 968 -11.23 82.94 2.44
C LEU A 968 -9.93 83.77 2.39
N ALA A 969 -9.86 84.74 1.47
CA ALA A 969 -8.69 85.58 1.30
C ALA A 969 -8.42 86.52 2.49
N THR A 970 -9.44 86.90 3.27
CA THR A 970 -9.28 87.66 4.51
C THR A 970 -8.86 86.79 5.69
N CYS A 971 -9.26 85.52 5.74
CA CYS A 971 -8.90 84.61 6.82
C CYS A 971 -7.44 84.10 6.76
N GLN A 972 -6.80 84.13 5.59
CA GLN A 972 -5.40 83.69 5.39
C GLN A 972 -4.38 84.83 5.45
N ARG A 973 -4.77 86.03 5.92
CA ARG A 973 -3.96 87.25 5.87
C ARG A 973 -3.08 87.43 7.10
#